data_AF-A0A5A9NAB3-F1
#
_entry.id   AF-A0A5A9NAB3-F1
#
_cell.length_a   1.000
_cell.length_b   1.000
_cell.length_c   1.000
_cell.angle_alpha   90.00
_cell.angle_beta   90.00
_cell.angle_gamma   90.00
#
_symmetry.space_group_name_H-M   'P 1'
#
loop_
_entity.id
_entity.type
_entity.pdbx_description
1 polymer ?
#
loop_
_entity_poly.entity_id
_entity_poly.type
_entity_poly.pdbx_seq_one_letter_code
_entity_poly.pdbx_strand_id
1 'polypeptide(L)'
;MQLHKCMLLSVLLMISNGFIVKGPSDPLVVPLGGSAVLPCSVDKPLPADTLKVVWIRTDSNTLVHVFQSGESVSEAQYKDFHNRADFFSENIQHGNYSLLLSNVRVEDKGFYRCKVYSDVDSEEALVEIKAVERLIVTRSAHNMSAFAGEDVTLNCSVDSHIPPEDIEVSWKKTDGDVDVFVLTYRNNEILSESSDKRYRGRVELYTDEIHRGNFSLRLKSIRTEDKGVYMCQVFAGRLSANITVELQQLGFSVIHIFVLFLCISACGSSVVLSALWCTSQNTRIALFLQISVVSAPNLIMFFAFLFWGVTEGFPSETVVCCAHFGLRILLLLWASPHTERFPGKRKTALHCSIHLEYALFTNIIFSVLFLSFRKKSLNYSEYDRVLITILFGIMILICIINIIFLLAEIIINEDGHVRAMLDFVSDIGHDALPPLQLIFLYYAFGAASQALFYIGVFPLFLTLTRYNWKDACLINMNYLRSSRRAAWFGFMIVVTFIMVYSYLIALVKEKDCVAWTCVAAFLQILWGIVVLKHSFGDLDLPFRRNVCLIGSVGVVSVDSIALMAELIQKKITGERAVGDLRLVVFPCECVFACFVLVLIIFEPYLKNLQRCPQNDTSSVSANELNQNVSNEEMCQVLPNGPEQNTNNESLEMRSLLQTQNNTT
;
A
#
# COMPACT_ATOMS: atom_id res chain seq x y z
N MET A 1 -49.44 -4.71 101.69
CA MET A 1 -48.42 -5.24 100.76
C MET A 1 -48.36 -4.45 99.43
N GLN A 2 -48.42 -3.11 99.48
CA GLN A 2 -48.45 -2.21 98.31
C GLN A 2 -47.34 -1.14 98.29
N LEU A 3 -46.67 -0.90 99.43
CA LEU A 3 -45.57 0.07 99.51
C LEU A 3 -44.28 -0.46 98.84
N HIS A 4 -43.98 -1.75 98.97
CA HIS A 4 -42.79 -2.36 98.37
C HIS A 4 -42.83 -2.37 96.82
N LYS A 5 -44.02 -2.54 96.22
CA LYS A 5 -44.19 -2.48 94.76
C LYS A 5 -44.09 -1.05 94.21
N CYS A 6 -44.55 -0.03 94.93
CA CYS A 6 -44.37 1.37 94.53
C CYS A 6 -42.94 1.85 94.70
N MET A 7 -42.23 1.44 95.76
CA MET A 7 -40.82 1.75 95.93
C MET A 7 -39.98 1.09 94.82
N LEU A 8 -40.24 -0.17 94.47
CA LEU A 8 -39.56 -0.86 93.37
C LEU A 8 -39.88 -0.23 92.00
N LEU A 9 -41.11 0.23 91.75
CA LEU A 9 -41.49 0.91 90.50
C LEU A 9 -40.89 2.32 90.39
N SER A 10 -40.79 3.05 91.51
CA SER A 10 -40.08 4.34 91.56
C SER A 10 -38.57 4.17 91.37
N VAL A 11 -37.98 3.11 91.93
CA VAL A 11 -36.56 2.77 91.73
C VAL A 11 -36.32 2.30 90.29
N LEU A 12 -37.23 1.53 89.66
CA LEU A 12 -37.14 1.17 88.24
C LEU A 12 -37.34 2.37 87.29
N LEU A 13 -38.20 3.33 87.62
CA LEU A 13 -38.35 4.59 86.86
C LEU A 13 -37.14 5.52 87.02
N MET A 14 -36.42 5.44 88.13
CA MET A 14 -35.16 6.17 88.35
C MET A 14 -33.96 5.51 87.61
N ILE A 15 -34.12 4.33 87.01
CA ILE A 15 -33.08 3.62 86.24
C ILE A 15 -33.22 3.86 84.72
N SER A 16 -34.32 4.48 84.23
CA SER A 16 -34.56 4.69 82.79
C SER A 16 -34.01 5.99 82.17
N ASN A 17 -33.12 6.71 82.86
CA ASN A 17 -32.55 7.99 82.38
C ASN A 17 -31.28 7.83 81.51
N GLY A 18 -31.09 6.69 80.87
CA GLY A 18 -30.03 6.49 79.86
C GLY A 18 -30.44 6.96 78.45
N PHE A 19 -29.44 7.34 77.66
CA PHE A 19 -29.52 7.55 76.21
C PHE A 19 -28.65 6.48 75.51
N ILE A 20 -28.86 6.22 74.22
CA ILE A 20 -28.07 5.25 73.44
C ILE A 20 -27.44 5.98 72.25
N VAL A 21 -26.14 5.80 72.05
CA VAL A 21 -25.43 6.32 70.87
C VAL A 21 -25.47 5.29 69.74
N LYS A 22 -25.95 5.69 68.57
CA LYS A 22 -26.02 4.90 67.34
C LYS A 22 -24.91 5.31 66.38
N GLY A 23 -24.13 4.32 65.96
CA GLY A 23 -23.17 4.41 64.87
C GLY A 23 -23.69 3.78 63.57
N PRO A 24 -22.85 3.73 62.52
CA PRO A 24 -23.17 3.03 61.28
C PRO A 24 -23.22 1.52 61.49
N SER A 25 -24.07 0.83 60.73
CA SER A 25 -24.15 -0.64 60.73
C SER A 25 -23.06 -1.30 59.90
N ASP A 26 -22.54 -0.61 58.88
CA ASP A 26 -21.51 -1.11 57.97
C ASP A 26 -20.27 -0.19 57.97
N PRO A 27 -19.06 -0.74 57.75
CA PRO A 27 -17.86 0.07 57.60
C PRO A 27 -17.92 1.01 56.40
N LEU A 28 -17.30 2.19 56.52
CA LEU A 28 -17.28 3.20 55.49
C LEU A 28 -16.15 2.96 54.48
N VAL A 29 -16.44 3.21 53.21
CA VAL A 29 -15.46 3.26 52.11
C VAL A 29 -15.49 4.68 51.54
N VAL A 30 -14.32 5.31 51.43
CA VAL A 30 -14.22 6.74 51.12
C VAL A 30 -13.18 6.98 50.02
N PRO A 31 -13.45 7.86 49.04
CA PRO A 31 -12.46 8.22 48.03
C PRO A 31 -11.32 9.06 48.63
N LEU A 32 -10.08 8.81 48.19
CA LEU A 32 -8.90 9.61 48.55
C LEU A 32 -9.10 11.08 48.15
N GLY A 33 -8.81 12.00 49.07
CA GLY A 33 -9.01 13.44 48.91
C GLY A 33 -10.48 13.89 49.02
N GLY A 34 -11.43 12.96 49.14
CA GLY A 34 -12.85 13.24 49.34
C GLY A 34 -13.20 13.61 50.78
N SER A 35 -14.51 13.60 51.09
CA SER A 35 -15.02 13.84 52.45
C SER A 35 -15.82 12.65 52.94
N ALA A 36 -15.63 12.28 54.21
CA ALA A 36 -16.36 11.22 54.90
C ALA A 36 -17.30 11.82 55.94
N VAL A 37 -18.52 11.31 56.02
CA VAL A 37 -19.41 11.57 57.16
C VAL A 37 -19.34 10.36 58.08
N LEU A 38 -18.84 10.55 59.30
CA LEU A 38 -18.75 9.56 60.35
C LEU A 38 -20.03 9.63 61.20
N PRO A 39 -20.98 8.68 61.06
CA PRO A 39 -22.28 8.80 61.70
C PRO A 39 -22.19 8.61 63.22
N CYS A 40 -22.80 9.53 63.96
CA CYS A 40 -23.02 9.40 65.40
C CYS A 40 -24.31 10.14 65.77
N SER A 41 -25.27 9.45 66.38
CA SER A 41 -26.55 10.06 66.78
C SER A 41 -27.07 9.43 68.06
N VAL A 42 -27.89 10.15 68.81
CA VAL A 42 -28.54 9.63 70.02
C VAL A 42 -30.02 9.42 69.82
N ASP A 43 -30.60 8.48 70.56
CA ASP A 43 -32.05 8.23 70.56
C ASP A 43 -32.85 9.33 71.28
N LYS A 44 -32.23 10.03 72.22
CA LYS A 44 -32.80 11.17 72.96
C LYS A 44 -31.82 12.35 72.91
N PRO A 45 -32.18 13.49 72.28
CA PRO A 45 -31.34 14.69 72.26
C PRO A 45 -31.04 15.21 73.67
N LEU A 46 -29.81 15.66 73.88
CA LEU A 46 -29.34 16.19 75.17
C LEU A 46 -29.25 17.73 75.12
N PRO A 47 -29.46 18.44 76.23
CA PRO A 47 -29.28 19.90 76.29
C PRO A 47 -27.84 20.31 75.93
N ALA A 48 -27.69 21.33 75.10
CA ALA A 48 -26.37 21.76 74.59
C ALA A 48 -25.40 22.24 75.69
N ASP A 49 -25.93 22.76 76.79
CA ASP A 49 -25.15 23.35 77.89
C ASP A 49 -24.40 22.28 78.71
N THR A 50 -24.92 21.05 78.75
CA THR A 50 -24.35 19.92 79.50
C THR A 50 -23.78 18.84 78.58
N LEU A 51 -23.94 19.01 77.27
CA LEU A 51 -23.46 18.09 76.24
C LEU A 51 -21.95 18.27 76.01
N LYS A 52 -21.22 17.15 76.10
CA LYS A 52 -19.87 17.05 75.57
C LYS A 52 -19.75 15.87 74.63
N VAL A 53 -19.36 16.12 73.38
CA VAL A 53 -19.11 15.07 72.38
C VAL A 53 -17.65 15.09 71.99
N VAL A 54 -17.01 13.93 72.06
CA VAL A 54 -15.59 13.76 71.75
C VAL A 54 -15.43 12.72 70.66
N TRP A 55 -14.82 13.10 69.55
CA TRP A 55 -14.37 12.16 68.53
C TRP A 55 -12.90 11.84 68.73
N ILE A 56 -12.61 10.55 68.92
CA ILE A 56 -11.26 10.03 69.17
C ILE A 56 -10.94 8.98 68.12
N ARG A 57 -9.74 9.03 67.55
CA ARG A 57 -9.23 7.95 66.72
C ARG A 57 -8.71 6.84 67.62
N THR A 58 -9.27 5.64 67.48
CA THR A 58 -9.11 4.54 68.46
C THR A 58 -7.71 3.93 68.45
N ASP A 59 -7.04 3.85 67.30
CA ASP A 59 -5.73 3.21 67.12
C ASP A 59 -4.57 4.00 67.77
N SER A 60 -4.66 5.32 67.75
CA SER A 60 -3.64 6.28 68.16
C SER A 60 -4.06 7.09 69.39
N ASN A 61 -5.32 6.92 69.82
CA ASN A 61 -5.96 7.69 70.88
C ASN A 61 -5.84 9.21 70.66
N THR A 62 -5.87 9.65 69.40
CA THR A 62 -5.73 11.05 69.01
C THR A 62 -7.09 11.75 69.00
N LEU A 63 -7.13 12.99 69.48
CA LEU A 63 -8.35 13.80 69.46
C LEU A 63 -8.60 14.29 68.04
N VAL A 64 -9.73 13.87 67.48
CA VAL A 64 -10.16 14.24 66.12
C VAL A 64 -10.94 15.54 66.15
N HIS A 65 -11.95 15.63 67.04
CA HIS A 65 -12.71 16.86 67.25
C HIS A 65 -13.48 16.81 68.58
N VAL A 66 -13.87 17.98 69.11
CA VAL A 66 -14.67 18.08 70.34
C VAL A 66 -15.73 19.18 70.25
N PHE A 67 -16.92 18.85 70.75
CA PHE A 67 -18.00 19.78 71.01
C PHE A 67 -18.20 19.88 72.52
N GLN A 68 -18.10 21.10 73.08
CA GLN A 68 -18.26 21.33 74.51
C GLN A 68 -18.76 22.76 74.75
N SER A 69 -19.60 22.94 75.78
CA SER A 69 -20.09 24.27 76.20
C SER A 69 -20.83 25.03 75.09
N GLY A 70 -21.60 24.31 74.26
CA GLY A 70 -22.39 24.89 73.16
C GLY A 70 -21.60 25.23 71.90
N GLU A 71 -20.28 25.02 71.87
CA GLU A 71 -19.42 25.35 70.73
C GLU A 71 -18.60 24.16 70.23
N SER A 72 -18.28 24.17 68.93
CA SER A 72 -17.37 23.24 68.27
C SER A 72 -15.95 23.79 68.40
N VAL A 73 -15.06 23.12 69.13
CA VAL A 73 -13.75 23.65 69.51
C VAL A 73 -12.67 23.10 68.57
N SER A 74 -12.42 23.81 67.48
CA SER A 74 -11.47 23.38 66.44
C SER A 74 -10.01 23.54 66.85
N GLU A 75 -9.67 24.40 67.83
CA GLU A 75 -8.29 24.58 68.30
C GLU A 75 -7.74 23.37 69.07
N ALA A 76 -8.61 22.51 69.59
CA ALA A 76 -8.21 21.32 70.34
C ALA A 76 -7.80 20.14 69.43
N GLN A 77 -8.01 20.24 68.12
CA GLN A 77 -7.76 19.16 67.17
C GLN A 77 -6.28 18.77 67.14
N TYR A 78 -6.01 17.46 67.07
CA TYR A 78 -4.66 16.99 66.78
C TYR A 78 -4.23 17.47 65.38
N LYS A 79 -2.92 17.70 65.20
CA LYS A 79 -2.35 18.35 64.01
C LYS A 79 -2.82 17.73 62.69
N ASP A 80 -3.03 16.42 62.66
CA ASP A 80 -3.43 15.70 61.44
C ASP A 80 -4.90 15.95 61.05
N PHE A 81 -5.76 16.35 61.99
CA PHE A 81 -7.20 16.62 61.77
C PHE A 81 -7.55 18.11 61.71
N HIS A 82 -6.58 18.98 61.98
CA HIS A 82 -6.76 20.43 61.99
C HIS A 82 -7.37 20.95 60.68
N ASN A 83 -8.48 21.70 60.76
CA ASN A 83 -9.26 22.22 59.62
C ASN A 83 -9.80 21.14 58.65
N ARG A 84 -9.88 19.90 59.10
CA ARG A 84 -10.40 18.78 58.30
C ARG A 84 -11.59 18.12 58.95
N ALA A 85 -11.72 18.18 60.27
CA ALA A 85 -12.81 17.57 61.02
C ALA A 85 -13.77 18.65 61.54
N ASP A 86 -15.07 18.54 61.24
CA ASP A 86 -16.07 19.50 61.73
C ASP A 86 -17.41 18.82 62.05
N PHE A 87 -18.14 19.36 63.03
CA PHE A 87 -19.50 18.92 63.32
C PHE A 87 -20.53 19.64 62.44
N PHE A 88 -21.67 19.00 62.22
CA PHE A 88 -22.84 19.67 61.65
C PHE A 88 -23.58 20.47 62.73
N SER A 89 -23.13 21.69 63.03
CA SER A 89 -23.62 22.50 64.15
C SER A 89 -25.15 22.66 64.23
N GLU A 90 -25.82 22.78 63.08
CA GLU A 90 -27.29 22.89 62.98
C GLU A 90 -28.03 21.63 63.46
N ASN A 91 -27.37 20.48 63.41
CA ASN A 91 -27.96 19.18 63.70
C ASN A 91 -27.70 18.70 65.13
N ILE A 92 -26.84 19.39 65.88
CA ILE A 92 -26.49 19.05 67.27
C ILE A 92 -27.74 19.09 68.17
N GLN A 93 -28.58 20.12 68.03
CA GLN A 93 -29.82 20.26 68.83
C GLN A 93 -30.83 19.12 68.59
N HIS A 94 -30.68 18.40 67.47
CA HIS A 94 -31.54 17.29 67.08
C HIS A 94 -30.92 15.92 67.46
N GLY A 95 -29.80 15.91 68.20
CA GLY A 95 -29.14 14.69 68.65
C GLY A 95 -28.28 14.01 67.58
N ASN A 96 -27.91 14.70 66.49
CA ASN A 96 -26.99 14.19 65.49
C ASN A 96 -25.61 14.84 65.68
N TYR A 97 -24.66 14.03 66.10
CA TYR A 97 -23.29 14.40 66.43
C TYR A 97 -22.27 13.83 65.43
N SER A 98 -22.73 13.59 64.21
CA SER A 98 -21.88 13.07 63.13
C SER A 98 -20.76 14.05 62.79
N LEU A 99 -19.61 13.50 62.42
CA LEU A 99 -18.41 14.28 62.08
C LEU A 99 -18.17 14.26 60.57
N LEU A 100 -17.96 15.43 59.98
CA LEU A 100 -17.47 15.58 58.61
C LEU A 100 -15.94 15.59 58.66
N LEU A 101 -15.30 14.59 58.04
CA LEU A 101 -13.86 14.54 57.82
C LEU A 101 -13.56 14.84 56.35
N SER A 102 -13.00 16.00 56.07
CA SER A 102 -12.64 16.49 54.74
C SER A 102 -11.19 16.12 54.35
N ASN A 103 -10.95 16.03 53.04
CA ASN A 103 -9.64 15.71 52.47
C ASN A 103 -9.04 14.41 53.05
N VAL A 104 -9.77 13.31 52.93
CA VAL A 104 -9.40 12.00 53.51
C VAL A 104 -8.12 11.44 52.87
N ARG A 105 -7.20 10.96 53.71
CA ARG A 105 -5.89 10.41 53.36
C ARG A 105 -5.88 8.90 53.59
N VAL A 106 -4.93 8.19 52.96
CA VAL A 106 -4.74 6.74 53.19
C VAL A 106 -4.52 6.41 54.67
N GLU A 107 -3.82 7.31 55.37
CA GLU A 107 -3.53 7.22 56.80
C GLU A 107 -4.77 7.33 57.70
N ASP A 108 -5.89 7.87 57.20
CA ASP A 108 -7.14 8.00 57.98
C ASP A 108 -7.94 6.70 58.05
N LYS A 109 -7.49 5.64 57.35
CA LYS A 109 -8.04 4.29 57.52
C LYS A 109 -7.89 3.85 58.98
N GLY A 110 -8.98 3.38 59.58
CA GLY A 110 -8.98 2.91 60.95
C GLY A 110 -10.32 3.09 61.66
N PHE A 111 -10.27 2.95 62.98
CA PHE A 111 -11.44 3.04 63.85
C PHE A 111 -11.51 4.40 64.54
N TYR A 112 -12.70 4.97 64.54
CA TYR A 112 -13.06 6.23 65.18
C TYR A 112 -14.12 5.94 66.22
N ARG A 113 -14.05 6.65 67.34
CA ARG A 113 -14.99 6.52 68.45
C ARG A 113 -15.63 7.86 68.73
N CYS A 114 -16.95 7.89 68.66
CA CYS A 114 -17.76 8.99 69.16
C CYS A 114 -18.11 8.70 70.61
N LYS A 115 -17.64 9.52 71.56
CA LYS A 115 -18.04 9.46 72.97
C LYS A 115 -18.95 10.64 73.29
N VAL A 116 -20.14 10.35 73.79
CA VAL A 116 -21.12 11.36 74.20
C VAL A 116 -21.24 11.31 75.71
N TYR A 117 -21.01 12.45 76.36
CA TYR A 117 -21.11 12.62 77.80
C TYR A 117 -22.34 13.44 78.15
N SER A 118 -23.07 12.97 79.17
CA SER A 118 -24.10 13.69 79.91
C SER A 118 -23.63 13.91 81.35
N ASP A 119 -24.39 14.65 82.16
CA ASP A 119 -24.06 14.92 83.58
C ASP A 119 -24.01 13.65 84.45
N VAL A 120 -24.66 12.58 84.00
CA VAL A 120 -24.87 11.35 84.80
C VAL A 120 -24.24 10.11 84.17
N ASP A 121 -24.07 10.08 82.84
CA ASP A 121 -23.65 8.88 82.11
C ASP A 121 -22.87 9.22 80.82
N SER A 122 -22.18 8.23 80.24
CA SER A 122 -21.49 8.35 78.96
C SER A 122 -21.65 7.09 78.11
N GLU A 123 -21.95 7.29 76.83
CA GLU A 123 -22.12 6.21 75.85
C GLU A 123 -21.24 6.47 74.63
N GLU A 124 -20.94 5.40 73.87
CA GLU A 124 -20.05 5.50 72.72
C GLU A 124 -20.52 4.70 71.50
N ALA A 125 -20.16 5.17 70.31
CA ALA A 125 -20.30 4.45 69.06
C ALA A 125 -18.96 4.36 68.33
N LEU A 126 -18.73 3.21 67.69
CA LEU A 126 -17.54 2.92 66.92
C LEU A 126 -17.85 3.00 65.43
N VAL A 127 -16.97 3.66 64.68
CA VAL A 127 -17.06 3.83 63.23
C VAL A 127 -15.76 3.38 62.60
N GLU A 128 -15.83 2.50 61.60
CA GLU A 128 -14.67 2.04 60.85
C GLU A 128 -14.62 2.72 59.48
N ILE A 129 -13.48 3.33 59.14
CA ILE A 129 -13.11 3.61 57.75
C ILE A 129 -12.29 2.41 57.27
N LYS A 130 -12.93 1.52 56.50
CA LYS A 130 -12.35 0.23 56.09
C LYS A 130 -11.37 0.35 54.92
N ALA A 131 -11.69 1.22 53.96
CA ALA A 131 -10.87 1.43 52.77
C ALA A 131 -10.92 2.89 52.30
N VAL A 132 -9.77 3.36 51.81
CA VAL A 132 -9.65 4.64 51.10
C VAL A 132 -9.35 4.30 49.65
N GLU A 133 -10.32 4.52 48.76
CA GLU A 133 -10.19 4.18 47.35
C GLU A 133 -9.27 5.18 46.64
N ARG A 134 -8.32 4.65 45.87
CA ARG A 134 -7.41 5.42 45.01
C ARG A 134 -7.62 5.02 43.56
N LEU A 135 -7.66 6.00 42.67
CA LEU A 135 -7.68 5.78 41.23
C LEU A 135 -6.58 6.65 40.61
N ILE A 136 -5.44 6.03 40.28
CA ILE A 136 -4.30 6.74 39.69
C ILE A 136 -4.05 6.17 38.29
N VAL A 137 -3.97 7.06 37.31
CA VAL A 137 -3.63 6.70 35.93
C VAL A 137 -2.23 7.19 35.62
N THR A 138 -1.34 6.27 35.27
CA THR A 138 0.07 6.54 35.01
C THR A 138 0.37 6.38 33.52
N ARG A 139 1.16 7.32 32.96
CA ARG A 139 1.72 7.24 31.60
C ARG A 139 3.23 7.00 31.63
N SER A 140 3.76 6.50 30.51
CA SER A 140 5.21 6.58 30.26
C SER A 140 5.61 8.03 29.97
N ALA A 141 6.73 8.48 30.55
CA ALA A 141 7.16 9.88 30.55
C ALA A 141 7.67 10.41 29.18
N HIS A 142 7.74 9.57 28.15
CA HIS A 142 8.34 9.93 26.87
C HIS A 142 7.28 10.26 25.82
N ASN A 143 7.51 11.34 25.06
CA ASN A 143 6.77 11.60 23.84
C ASN A 143 7.01 10.44 22.87
N MET A 144 5.94 9.90 22.29
CA MET A 144 6.08 8.76 21.40
C MET A 144 6.28 9.24 19.97
N SER A 145 7.33 8.70 19.37
CA SER A 145 7.59 8.77 17.94
C SER A 145 7.42 7.38 17.37
N ALA A 146 6.81 7.29 16.19
CA ALA A 146 6.59 6.03 15.49
C ALA A 146 6.74 6.27 13.99
N PHE A 147 7.19 5.25 13.25
CA PHE A 147 7.21 5.34 11.80
C PHE A 147 5.88 4.89 11.22
N ALA A 148 5.45 5.50 10.11
CA ALA A 148 4.19 5.13 9.46
C ALA A 148 4.22 3.66 9.01
N GLY A 149 3.27 2.86 9.51
CA GLY A 149 3.17 1.42 9.31
C GLY A 149 3.59 0.56 10.51
N GLU A 150 4.22 1.15 11.53
CA GLU A 150 4.53 0.44 12.77
C GLU A 150 3.32 0.34 13.71
N ASP A 151 3.40 -0.58 14.66
CA ASP A 151 2.45 -0.71 15.74
C ASP A 151 2.99 0.09 16.95
N VAL A 152 2.17 0.98 17.50
CA VAL A 152 2.52 1.76 18.69
C VAL A 152 1.67 1.31 19.87
N THR A 153 2.25 1.34 21.06
CA THR A 153 1.49 1.13 22.30
C THR A 153 1.37 2.45 23.05
N LEU A 154 0.14 2.94 23.20
CA LEU A 154 -0.19 4.09 24.02
C LEU A 154 -0.40 3.61 25.45
N ASN A 155 0.54 3.94 26.32
CA ASN A 155 0.53 3.44 27.69
C ASN A 155 -0.59 4.08 28.52
N CYS A 156 -1.41 3.24 29.15
CA CYS A 156 -2.36 3.63 30.19
C CYS A 156 -2.40 2.54 31.26
N SER A 157 -1.76 2.80 32.40
CA SER A 157 -1.75 1.89 33.53
C SER A 157 -2.54 2.49 34.69
N VAL A 158 -3.46 1.71 35.23
CA VAL A 158 -4.37 2.09 36.31
C VAL A 158 -3.93 1.38 37.58
N ASP A 159 -3.49 2.15 38.57
CA ASP A 159 -3.25 1.67 39.93
C ASP A 159 -4.47 2.01 40.79
N SER A 160 -5.24 0.98 41.14
CA SER A 160 -6.41 1.11 42.01
C SER A 160 -6.61 -0.13 42.88
N HIS A 161 -7.31 0.05 44.00
CA HIS A 161 -7.79 -1.07 44.83
C HIS A 161 -9.13 -1.64 44.35
N ILE A 162 -9.66 -1.12 43.24
CA ILE A 162 -10.95 -1.46 42.66
C ILE A 162 -10.75 -2.62 41.67
N PRO A 163 -11.60 -3.66 41.70
CA PRO A 163 -11.48 -4.76 40.75
C PRO A 163 -11.68 -4.27 39.31
N PRO A 164 -10.97 -4.83 38.32
CA PRO A 164 -11.06 -4.41 36.91
C PRO A 164 -12.48 -4.47 36.32
N GLU A 165 -13.34 -5.31 36.87
CA GLU A 165 -14.75 -5.50 36.44
C GLU A 165 -15.59 -4.24 36.62
N ASP A 166 -15.24 -3.41 37.62
CA ASP A 166 -15.91 -2.15 37.95
C ASP A 166 -15.21 -0.94 37.31
N ILE A 167 -14.18 -1.18 36.47
CA ILE A 167 -13.42 -0.14 35.79
C ILE A 167 -13.87 -0.05 34.33
N GLU A 168 -14.28 1.16 33.93
CA GLU A 168 -14.52 1.51 32.55
C GLU A 168 -13.37 2.35 31.99
N VAL A 169 -12.87 2.00 30.80
CA VAL A 169 -11.82 2.75 30.12
C VAL A 169 -12.27 3.16 28.72
N SER A 170 -12.19 4.45 28.43
CA SER A 170 -12.47 5.02 27.12
C SER A 170 -11.24 5.71 26.56
N TRP A 171 -10.78 5.24 25.40
CA TRP A 171 -9.75 5.86 24.60
C TRP A 171 -10.38 6.78 23.54
N LYS A 172 -9.93 8.03 23.54
CA LYS A 172 -10.37 9.07 22.59
C LYS A 172 -9.16 9.71 21.94
N LYS A 173 -9.28 10.13 20.68
CA LYS A 173 -8.33 11.04 20.04
C LYS A 173 -8.92 12.45 20.10
N THR A 174 -8.18 13.38 20.70
CA THR A 174 -8.56 14.78 20.80
C THR A 174 -7.96 15.52 19.60
N ASP A 175 -8.83 15.98 18.70
CA ASP A 175 -8.47 16.73 17.50
C ASP A 175 -9.19 18.09 17.51
N GLY A 176 -8.56 19.09 18.14
CA GLY A 176 -9.21 20.37 18.42
C GLY A 176 -10.38 20.22 19.39
N ASP A 177 -11.57 20.68 19.00
CA ASP A 177 -12.80 20.62 19.82
C ASP A 177 -13.61 19.33 19.65
N VAL A 178 -13.18 18.39 18.79
CA VAL A 178 -13.92 17.15 18.52
C VAL A 178 -13.15 15.94 19.05
N ASP A 179 -13.75 15.24 20.00
CA ASP A 179 -13.27 13.96 20.49
C ASP A 179 -13.73 12.82 19.57
N VAL A 180 -12.76 12.10 18.99
CA VAL A 180 -13.01 10.90 18.19
C VAL A 180 -12.87 9.66 19.06
N PHE A 181 -13.90 8.83 19.14
CA PHE A 181 -13.87 7.59 19.90
C PHE A 181 -12.99 6.54 19.22
N VAL A 182 -11.98 6.05 19.94
CA VAL A 182 -11.00 5.08 19.44
C VAL A 182 -11.35 3.67 19.90
N LEU A 183 -11.55 3.47 21.20
CA LEU A 183 -11.87 2.17 21.80
C LEU A 183 -12.49 2.36 23.18
N THR A 184 -13.46 1.52 23.54
CA THR A 184 -14.05 1.51 24.90
C THR A 184 -14.04 0.09 25.48
N TYR A 185 -13.64 -0.02 26.74
CA TYR A 185 -13.71 -1.22 27.56
C TYR A 185 -14.71 -0.99 28.71
N ARG A 186 -15.73 -1.84 28.79
CA ARG A 186 -16.78 -1.78 29.82
C ARG A 186 -17.35 -3.19 30.03
N ASN A 187 -17.69 -3.54 31.27
CA ASN A 187 -18.32 -4.83 31.61
C ASN A 187 -17.53 -6.05 31.12
N ASN A 188 -16.20 -6.04 31.25
CA ASN A 188 -15.29 -7.06 30.73
C ASN A 188 -15.32 -7.29 29.21
N GLU A 189 -15.92 -6.38 28.43
CA GLU A 189 -15.98 -6.48 26.96
C GLU A 189 -15.33 -5.27 26.28
N ILE A 190 -14.74 -5.52 25.10
CA ILE A 190 -14.18 -4.48 24.23
C ILE A 190 -15.24 -4.09 23.19
N LEU A 191 -15.80 -2.90 23.33
CA LEU A 191 -16.87 -2.38 22.48
C LEU A 191 -16.32 -1.75 21.19
N SER A 192 -15.79 -2.60 20.31
CA SER A 192 -15.18 -2.18 19.03
C SER A 192 -16.17 -1.52 18.06
N GLU A 193 -17.47 -1.77 18.18
CA GLU A 193 -18.50 -1.15 17.31
C GLU A 193 -18.71 0.34 17.58
N SER A 194 -18.32 0.83 18.75
CA SER A 194 -18.37 2.26 19.12
C SER A 194 -17.20 3.07 18.54
N SER A 195 -16.21 2.41 17.94
CA SER A 195 -15.05 3.06 17.36
C SER A 195 -15.36 3.73 16.03
N ASP A 196 -14.71 4.88 15.77
CA ASP A 196 -14.69 5.49 14.45
C ASP A 196 -14.20 4.47 13.41
N LYS A 197 -14.78 4.52 12.20
CA LYS A 197 -14.41 3.64 11.07
C LYS A 197 -12.90 3.58 10.83
N ARG A 198 -12.17 4.67 11.14
CA ARG A 198 -10.70 4.77 11.00
C ARG A 198 -9.92 3.84 11.94
N TYR A 199 -10.46 3.47 13.09
CA TYR A 199 -9.78 2.65 14.10
C TYR A 199 -10.26 1.19 14.13
N ARG A 200 -11.41 0.90 13.53
CA ARG A 200 -12.00 -0.45 13.51
C ARG A 200 -11.01 -1.50 12.97
N GLY A 201 -10.69 -2.50 13.79
CA GLY A 201 -9.77 -3.59 13.44
C GLY A 201 -8.27 -3.23 13.47
N ARG A 202 -7.91 -1.98 13.79
CA ARG A 202 -6.52 -1.54 13.98
C ARG A 202 -6.14 -1.36 15.46
N VAL A 203 -7.10 -1.36 16.36
CA VAL A 203 -6.86 -1.13 17.79
C VAL A 203 -7.13 -2.39 18.62
N GLU A 204 -6.30 -2.64 19.62
CA GLU A 204 -6.48 -3.72 20.60
C GLU A 204 -5.95 -3.32 21.98
N LEU A 205 -6.50 -3.95 23.02
CA LEU A 205 -5.97 -3.89 24.39
C LEU A 205 -5.24 -5.19 24.72
N TYR A 206 -4.32 -5.12 25.69
CA TYR A 206 -3.62 -6.28 26.24
C TYR A 206 -4.53 -7.03 27.23
N THR A 207 -5.46 -7.84 26.72
CA THR A 207 -6.49 -8.52 27.52
C THR A 207 -5.92 -9.37 28.65
N ASP A 208 -4.74 -9.94 28.44
CA ASP A 208 -4.00 -10.74 29.42
C ASP A 208 -3.38 -9.90 30.54
N GLU A 209 -3.24 -8.59 30.39
CA GLU A 209 -2.66 -7.70 31.42
C GLU A 209 -3.69 -6.78 32.09
N ILE A 210 -4.96 -6.80 31.65
CA ILE A 210 -6.05 -6.00 32.23
C ILE A 210 -6.21 -6.29 33.73
N HIS A 211 -6.08 -7.54 34.15
CA HIS A 211 -6.17 -7.93 35.56
C HIS A 211 -5.07 -7.31 36.44
N ARG A 212 -3.99 -6.80 35.83
CA ARG A 212 -2.90 -6.06 36.49
C ARG A 212 -3.07 -4.55 36.38
N GLY A 213 -4.21 -4.08 35.88
CA GLY A 213 -4.48 -2.67 35.63
C GLY A 213 -3.81 -2.11 34.38
N ASN A 214 -3.36 -2.95 33.43
CA ASN A 214 -2.83 -2.45 32.17
C ASN A 214 -3.95 -2.30 31.13
N PHE A 215 -4.30 -1.06 30.82
CA PHE A 215 -5.29 -0.67 29.80
C PHE A 215 -4.64 0.06 28.63
N SER A 216 -3.37 -0.24 28.36
CA SER A 216 -2.62 0.35 27.25
C SER A 216 -3.23 -0.05 25.90
N LEU A 217 -3.34 0.93 25.00
CA LEU A 217 -3.89 0.74 23.67
C LEU A 217 -2.79 0.41 22.68
N ARG A 218 -2.85 -0.73 22.01
CA ARG A 218 -2.03 -1.01 20.85
C ARG A 218 -2.77 -0.56 19.59
N LEU A 219 -2.19 0.40 18.88
CA LEU A 219 -2.66 0.87 17.58
C LEU A 219 -1.73 0.32 16.49
N LYS A 220 -2.31 -0.50 15.60
CA LYS A 220 -1.61 -1.19 14.52
C LYS A 220 -1.52 -0.35 13.25
N SER A 221 -0.42 -0.53 12.53
CA SER A 221 -0.19 0.06 11.19
C SER A 221 -0.51 1.56 11.17
N ILE A 222 0.26 2.31 11.94
CA ILE A 222 -0.01 3.73 12.19
C ILE A 222 0.13 4.58 10.93
N ARG A 223 -0.76 5.56 10.76
CA ARG A 223 -0.82 6.45 9.60
C ARG A 223 -0.41 7.85 9.98
N THR A 224 0.02 8.67 9.03
CA THR A 224 0.38 10.07 9.35
C THR A 224 -0.81 10.88 9.86
N GLU A 225 -2.05 10.52 9.46
CA GLU A 225 -3.30 11.06 10.02
C GLU A 225 -3.57 10.67 11.48
N ASP A 226 -2.96 9.59 11.97
CA ASP A 226 -3.11 9.15 13.37
C ASP A 226 -2.33 10.06 14.33
N LYS A 227 -1.52 11.00 13.80
CA LYS A 227 -0.86 12.05 14.59
C LYS A 227 -1.87 12.81 15.42
N GLY A 228 -1.55 13.05 16.69
CA GLY A 228 -2.38 13.85 17.58
C GLY A 228 -2.28 13.42 19.03
N VAL A 229 -3.20 13.95 19.83
CA VAL A 229 -3.29 13.67 21.26
C VAL A 229 -4.34 12.60 21.49
N TYR A 230 -3.97 11.56 22.22
CA TYR A 230 -4.87 10.49 22.63
C TYR A 230 -5.12 10.60 24.14
N MET A 231 -6.37 10.52 24.56
CA MET A 231 -6.78 10.57 25.95
C MET A 231 -7.28 9.20 26.39
N CYS A 232 -6.67 8.66 27.45
CA CYS A 232 -7.20 7.53 28.21
C CYS A 232 -8.05 8.09 29.35
N GLN A 233 -9.34 7.81 29.34
CA GLN A 233 -10.28 8.25 30.36
C GLN A 233 -10.79 7.02 31.13
N VAL A 234 -10.57 7.01 32.45
CA VAL A 234 -10.87 5.88 33.33
C VAL A 234 -11.93 6.29 34.33
N PHE A 235 -12.96 5.46 34.48
CA PHE A 235 -14.05 5.62 35.42
C PHE A 235 -14.16 4.40 36.32
N ALA A 236 -14.38 4.64 37.61
CA ALA A 236 -14.65 3.60 38.59
C ALA A 236 -15.72 4.13 39.57
N GLY A 237 -16.98 3.79 39.31
CA GLY A 237 -18.13 4.33 40.06
C GLY A 237 -18.21 5.86 40.01
N ARG A 238 -17.87 6.54 41.12
CA ARG A 238 -17.86 8.01 41.23
C ARG A 238 -16.48 8.64 40.97
N LEU A 239 -15.44 7.83 40.83
CA LEU A 239 -14.09 8.29 40.55
C LEU A 239 -13.85 8.38 39.05
N SER A 240 -13.17 9.44 38.62
CA SER A 240 -12.72 9.60 37.24
C SER A 240 -11.28 10.10 37.22
N ALA A 241 -10.45 9.50 36.38
CA ALA A 241 -9.09 9.94 36.15
C ALA A 241 -8.80 9.88 34.65
N ASN A 242 -7.99 10.78 34.13
CA ASN A 242 -7.62 10.80 32.72
C ASN A 242 -6.13 11.08 32.53
N ILE A 243 -5.62 10.67 31.38
CA ILE A 243 -4.29 11.06 30.94
C ILE A 243 -4.23 11.21 29.43
N THR A 244 -3.45 12.17 28.98
CA THR A 244 -3.20 12.42 27.57
C THR A 244 -1.81 11.96 27.16
N VAL A 245 -1.74 11.43 25.95
CA VAL A 245 -0.55 10.87 25.33
C VAL A 245 -0.43 11.45 23.94
N GLU A 246 0.63 12.21 23.68
CA GLU A 246 0.86 12.83 22.39
C GLU A 246 1.73 11.95 21.49
N LEU A 247 1.22 11.66 20.30
CA LEU A 247 1.96 11.02 19.23
C LEU A 247 2.55 12.11 18.33
N GLN A 248 3.82 12.46 18.54
CA GLN A 248 4.42 13.69 18.00
C GLN A 248 4.98 13.54 16.58
N GLN A 249 5.60 12.41 16.26
CA GLN A 249 6.36 12.24 15.02
C GLN A 249 5.92 10.99 14.29
N LEU A 250 5.33 11.18 13.11
CA LEU A 250 5.02 10.16 12.12
C LEU A 250 5.84 10.47 10.87
N GLY A 251 7.02 9.86 10.81
CA GLY A 251 7.91 9.97 9.66
C GLY A 251 7.66 8.85 8.65
N PHE A 252 8.00 9.11 7.40
CA PHE A 252 8.31 8.04 6.46
C PHE A 252 9.50 7.24 7.02
N SER A 253 9.42 5.90 6.99
CA SER A 253 10.59 5.10 7.37
C SER A 253 11.74 5.33 6.39
N VAL A 254 12.98 5.02 6.79
CA VAL A 254 14.19 5.21 5.97
C VAL A 254 14.03 4.60 4.57
N ILE A 255 13.38 3.44 4.45
CA ILE A 255 13.16 2.77 3.16
C ILE A 255 12.18 3.57 2.29
N HIS A 256 11.13 4.15 2.87
CA HIS A 256 10.18 4.98 2.14
C HIS A 256 10.84 6.26 1.60
N ILE A 257 11.65 6.93 2.44
CA ILE A 257 12.43 8.10 2.02
C ILE A 257 13.40 7.70 0.89
N PHE A 258 14.01 6.52 1.00
CA PHE A 258 14.88 5.99 -0.03
C PHE A 258 14.14 5.73 -1.35
N VAL A 259 12.95 5.13 -1.33
CA VAL A 259 12.10 4.94 -2.53
C VAL A 259 11.75 6.28 -3.18
N LEU A 260 11.34 7.27 -2.38
CA LEU A 260 11.04 8.63 -2.88
C LEU A 260 12.27 9.27 -3.55
N PHE A 261 13.44 9.14 -2.93
CA PHE A 261 14.70 9.60 -3.50
C PHE A 261 15.05 8.88 -4.81
N LEU A 262 14.84 7.57 -4.90
CA LEU A 262 15.01 6.82 -6.14
C LEU A 262 14.06 7.31 -7.24
N CYS A 263 12.79 7.58 -6.95
CA CYS A 263 11.84 8.13 -7.93
C CYS A 263 12.28 9.51 -8.44
N ILE A 264 12.69 10.41 -7.53
CA ILE A 264 13.17 11.75 -7.90
C ILE A 264 14.45 11.65 -8.73
N SER A 265 15.39 10.78 -8.35
CA SER A 265 16.64 10.60 -9.06
C SER A 265 16.46 9.90 -10.42
N ALA A 266 15.50 8.99 -10.57
CA ALA A 266 15.14 8.40 -11.87
C ALA A 266 14.63 9.48 -12.83
N CYS A 267 13.64 10.28 -12.39
CA CYS A 267 13.11 11.38 -13.18
C CYS A 267 14.20 12.41 -13.50
N GLY A 268 14.94 12.87 -12.50
CA GLY A 268 16.02 13.87 -12.67
C GLY A 268 17.14 13.39 -13.58
N SER A 269 17.61 12.15 -13.40
CA SER A 269 18.65 11.58 -14.26
C SER A 269 18.18 11.42 -15.71
N SER A 270 16.91 11.03 -15.94
CA SER A 270 16.36 10.91 -17.29
C SER A 270 16.37 12.24 -18.04
N VAL A 271 16.00 13.34 -17.37
CA VAL A 271 15.94 14.68 -17.97
C VAL A 271 17.35 15.24 -18.19
N VAL A 272 18.22 15.17 -17.17
CA VAL A 272 19.58 15.71 -17.24
C VAL A 272 20.43 14.97 -18.28
N LEU A 273 20.43 13.63 -18.25
CA LEU A 273 21.20 12.84 -19.22
C LEU A 273 20.69 13.05 -20.65
N SER A 274 19.37 13.18 -20.82
CA SER A 274 18.77 13.46 -22.14
C SER A 274 19.16 14.84 -22.68
N ALA A 275 19.19 15.87 -21.83
CA ALA A 275 19.62 17.21 -22.21
C ALA A 275 21.11 17.24 -22.58
N LEU A 276 21.97 16.59 -21.79
CA LEU A 276 23.39 16.44 -22.06
C LEU A 276 23.63 15.66 -23.36
N TRP A 277 22.87 14.58 -23.59
CA TRP A 277 22.97 13.82 -24.83
C TRP A 277 22.57 14.66 -26.04
N CYS A 278 21.52 15.47 -25.91
CA CYS A 278 21.04 16.32 -26.99
C CYS A 278 21.98 17.46 -27.38
N THR A 279 22.78 17.94 -26.43
CA THR A 279 23.74 19.05 -26.61
C THR A 279 25.14 18.56 -26.96
N SER A 280 25.44 17.27 -26.75
CA SER A 280 26.76 16.70 -26.98
C SER A 280 27.12 16.67 -28.48
N GLN A 281 28.21 17.36 -28.84
CA GLN A 281 28.78 17.35 -30.19
C GLN A 281 29.82 16.23 -30.37
N ASN A 282 30.41 15.73 -29.29
CA ASN A 282 31.45 14.70 -29.36
C ASN A 282 30.82 13.30 -29.44
N THR A 283 31.08 12.60 -30.54
CA THR A 283 30.51 11.28 -30.83
C THR A 283 30.77 10.20 -29.76
N ARG A 284 31.95 10.17 -29.13
CA ARG A 284 32.22 9.18 -28.06
C ARG A 284 31.43 9.50 -26.79
N ILE A 285 31.37 10.77 -26.44
CA ILE A 285 30.64 11.26 -25.26
C ILE A 285 29.14 11.07 -25.49
N ALA A 286 28.64 11.37 -26.68
CA ALA A 286 27.24 11.15 -27.06
C ALA A 286 26.83 9.67 -26.94
N LEU A 287 27.68 8.74 -27.36
CA LEU A 287 27.40 7.31 -27.22
C LEU A 287 27.40 6.85 -25.76
N PHE A 288 28.33 7.33 -24.94
CA PHE A 288 28.33 7.06 -23.49
C PHE A 288 27.06 7.61 -22.83
N LEU A 289 26.73 8.88 -23.08
CA LEU A 289 25.53 9.52 -22.56
C LEU A 289 24.27 8.80 -22.99
N GLN A 290 24.21 8.31 -24.23
CA GLN A 290 23.07 7.55 -24.71
C GLN A 290 22.88 6.24 -23.93
N ILE A 291 23.96 5.48 -23.70
CA ILE A 291 23.89 4.27 -22.87
C ILE A 291 23.44 4.63 -21.46
N SER A 292 23.92 5.75 -20.91
CA SER A 292 23.50 6.23 -19.59
C SER A 292 22.02 6.64 -19.56
N VAL A 293 21.50 7.33 -20.58
CA VAL A 293 20.07 7.72 -20.69
C VAL A 293 19.16 6.50 -20.68
N VAL A 294 19.59 5.41 -21.34
CA VAL A 294 18.81 4.18 -21.42
C VAL A 294 18.91 3.37 -20.13
N SER A 295 20.10 3.24 -19.55
CA SER A 295 20.32 2.31 -18.44
C SER A 295 20.03 2.94 -17.07
N ALA A 296 20.51 4.16 -16.81
CA ALA A 296 20.51 4.71 -15.44
C ALA A 296 19.10 4.95 -14.88
N PRO A 297 18.17 5.62 -15.57
CA PRO A 297 16.82 5.84 -15.04
C PRO A 297 16.06 4.53 -14.83
N ASN A 298 16.18 3.58 -15.75
CA ASN A 298 15.52 2.27 -15.67
C ASN A 298 16.09 1.41 -14.52
N LEU A 299 17.41 1.43 -14.30
CA LEU A 299 18.01 0.72 -13.17
C LEU A 299 17.62 1.36 -11.82
N ILE A 300 17.53 2.69 -11.75
CA ILE A 300 17.04 3.38 -10.55
C ILE A 300 15.58 3.00 -10.29
N MET A 301 14.72 2.97 -11.32
CA MET A 301 13.33 2.51 -11.19
C MET A 301 13.23 1.05 -10.79
N PHE A 302 14.07 0.17 -11.34
CA PHE A 302 14.16 -1.23 -10.90
C PHE A 302 14.36 -1.34 -9.39
N PHE A 303 15.32 -0.59 -8.83
CA PHE A 303 15.55 -0.59 -7.39
C PHE A 303 14.40 0.08 -6.62
N ALA A 304 13.78 1.15 -7.16
CA ALA A 304 12.64 1.79 -6.53
C ALA A 304 11.48 0.80 -6.33
N PHE A 305 11.15 0.03 -7.36
CA PHE A 305 10.13 -1.03 -7.28
C PHE A 305 10.53 -2.20 -6.38
N LEU A 306 11.81 -2.55 -6.35
CA LEU A 306 12.32 -3.59 -5.44
C LEU A 306 12.07 -3.20 -3.98
N PHE A 307 12.43 -1.99 -3.59
CA PHE A 307 12.20 -1.48 -2.23
C PHE A 307 10.72 -1.23 -1.93
N TRP A 308 9.94 -0.81 -2.93
CA TRP A 308 8.49 -0.76 -2.84
C TRP A 308 7.91 -2.13 -2.48
N GLY A 309 8.33 -3.20 -3.14
CA GLY A 309 7.86 -4.55 -2.85
C GLY A 309 8.23 -5.10 -1.47
N VAL A 310 9.35 -4.65 -0.90
CA VAL A 310 9.76 -5.01 0.46
C VAL A 310 8.90 -4.30 1.52
N THR A 311 8.38 -3.11 1.18
CA THR A 311 7.65 -2.26 2.13
C THR A 311 6.15 -2.44 2.02
N GLU A 312 5.58 -2.13 0.86
CA GLU A 312 4.14 -1.97 0.69
C GLU A 312 3.59 -2.75 -0.50
N GLY A 313 4.40 -3.01 -1.53
CA GLY A 313 3.99 -3.55 -2.83
C GLY A 313 3.53 -5.01 -2.80
N PHE A 314 2.65 -5.38 -3.74
CA PHE A 314 2.27 -6.78 -3.87
C PHE A 314 3.37 -7.61 -4.55
N PRO A 315 3.61 -8.87 -4.17
CA PRO A 315 4.68 -9.68 -4.77
C PRO A 315 4.60 -9.82 -6.29
N SER A 316 3.38 -10.01 -6.83
CA SER A 316 3.15 -10.10 -8.29
C SER A 316 3.38 -8.78 -9.00
N GLU A 317 2.92 -7.68 -8.42
CA GLU A 317 3.15 -6.31 -8.91
C GLU A 317 4.65 -6.01 -8.97
N THR A 318 5.38 -6.21 -7.86
CA THR A 318 6.81 -5.95 -7.76
C THR A 318 7.62 -6.76 -8.76
N VAL A 319 7.41 -8.08 -8.83
CA VAL A 319 8.21 -8.93 -9.71
C VAL A 319 8.03 -8.53 -11.18
N VAL A 320 6.80 -8.27 -11.59
CA VAL A 320 6.50 -7.93 -13.00
C VAL A 320 7.00 -6.52 -13.34
N CYS A 321 6.83 -5.52 -12.46
CA CYS A 321 7.36 -4.17 -12.69
C CYS A 321 8.90 -4.14 -12.67
N CYS A 322 9.55 -4.82 -11.72
CA CYS A 322 11.01 -4.94 -11.70
C CYS A 322 11.52 -5.61 -12.98
N ALA A 323 10.92 -6.74 -13.39
CA ALA A 323 11.30 -7.42 -14.62
C ALA A 323 11.19 -6.49 -15.84
N HIS A 324 10.10 -5.72 -15.92
CA HIS A 324 9.90 -4.73 -16.97
C HIS A 324 11.03 -3.69 -17.02
N PHE A 325 11.30 -2.96 -15.93
CA PHE A 325 12.36 -1.94 -15.94
C PHE A 325 13.76 -2.51 -16.19
N GLY A 326 14.05 -3.72 -15.70
CA GLY A 326 15.31 -4.39 -15.98
C GLY A 326 15.48 -4.78 -17.45
N LEU A 327 14.43 -5.32 -18.07
CA LEU A 327 14.45 -5.80 -19.46
C LEU A 327 14.31 -4.67 -20.47
N ARG A 328 13.64 -3.57 -20.11
CA ARG A 328 13.44 -2.39 -20.98
C ARG A 328 14.72 -1.77 -21.51
N ILE A 329 15.84 -1.97 -20.80
CA ILE A 329 17.17 -1.55 -21.25
C ILE A 329 17.50 -2.21 -22.62
N LEU A 330 17.09 -3.45 -22.84
CA LEU A 330 17.28 -4.18 -24.10
C LEU A 330 16.49 -3.53 -25.25
N LEU A 331 15.20 -3.23 -25.05
CA LEU A 331 14.34 -2.55 -26.04
C LEU A 331 14.92 -1.21 -26.49
N LEU A 332 15.29 -0.38 -25.50
CA LEU A 332 15.75 0.98 -25.74
C LEU A 332 17.15 0.99 -26.37
N LEU A 333 18.00 0.00 -26.06
CA LEU A 333 19.24 -0.22 -26.78
C LEU A 333 18.96 -0.52 -28.26
N TRP A 334 17.97 -1.34 -28.59
CA TRP A 334 17.61 -1.60 -29.99
C TRP A 334 17.14 -0.35 -30.75
N ALA A 335 16.38 0.52 -30.08
CA ALA A 335 15.89 1.80 -30.64
C ALA A 335 16.96 2.90 -30.76
N SER A 336 18.19 2.63 -30.31
CA SER A 336 19.33 3.56 -30.32
C SER A 336 19.62 4.17 -31.72
N PRO A 337 19.95 5.48 -31.83
CA PRO A 337 20.39 6.10 -33.09
C PRO A 337 21.79 5.70 -33.56
N HIS A 338 22.72 5.40 -32.65
CA HIS A 338 24.13 5.15 -32.98
C HIS A 338 24.43 3.67 -33.27
N THR A 339 23.40 2.87 -33.58
CA THR A 339 23.48 1.41 -33.69
C THR A 339 24.34 0.94 -34.86
N GLU A 340 24.43 1.73 -35.92
CA GLU A 340 25.23 1.43 -37.12
C GLU A 340 26.74 1.39 -36.85
N ARG A 341 27.19 1.94 -35.71
CA ARG A 341 28.62 2.03 -35.36
C ARG A 341 29.12 0.88 -34.48
N PHE A 342 28.26 -0.08 -34.13
CA PHE A 342 28.67 -1.28 -33.38
C PHE A 342 29.18 -2.36 -34.36
N PRO A 343 30.51 -2.59 -34.48
CA PRO A 343 31.02 -3.61 -35.39
C PRO A 343 30.79 -5.04 -34.87
N GLY A 344 30.51 -5.97 -35.79
CA GLY A 344 30.50 -7.41 -35.56
C GLY A 344 29.45 -7.89 -34.55
N LYS A 345 29.90 -8.64 -33.51
CA LYS A 345 29.07 -9.29 -32.47
C LYS A 345 28.03 -8.37 -31.81
N ARG A 346 28.31 -7.08 -31.70
CA ARG A 346 27.42 -6.10 -31.04
C ARG A 346 26.18 -5.76 -31.88
N LYS A 347 26.24 -5.90 -33.21
CA LYS A 347 25.08 -5.70 -34.10
C LYS A 347 24.10 -6.88 -34.00
N THR A 348 24.62 -8.11 -33.95
CA THR A 348 23.83 -9.33 -33.71
C THR A 348 23.18 -9.30 -32.32
N ALA A 349 23.94 -8.94 -31.27
CA ALA A 349 23.40 -8.80 -29.92
C ALA A 349 22.23 -7.80 -29.84
N LEU A 350 22.33 -6.69 -30.58
CA LEU A 350 21.25 -5.72 -30.68
C LEU A 350 20.02 -6.28 -31.41
N HIS A 351 20.24 -7.13 -32.42
CA HIS A 351 19.18 -7.77 -33.17
C HIS A 351 18.40 -8.79 -32.30
N CYS A 352 19.10 -9.60 -31.51
CA CYS A 352 18.48 -10.60 -30.63
C CYS A 352 17.85 -9.98 -29.37
N SER A 353 18.20 -8.74 -29.01
CA SER A 353 17.76 -8.09 -27.76
C SER A 353 16.24 -8.10 -27.53
N ILE A 354 15.44 -7.81 -28.55
CA ILE A 354 13.97 -7.77 -28.44
C ILE A 354 13.35 -9.17 -28.31
N HIS A 355 13.94 -10.17 -28.96
CA HIS A 355 13.54 -11.57 -28.82
C HIS A 355 13.86 -12.06 -27.41
N LEU A 356 15.04 -11.72 -26.91
CA LEU A 356 15.50 -12.05 -25.56
C LEU A 356 14.62 -11.40 -24.49
N GLU A 357 14.25 -10.12 -24.67
CA GLU A 357 13.32 -9.42 -23.78
C GLU A 357 11.96 -10.10 -23.73
N TYR A 358 11.35 -10.39 -24.87
CA TYR A 358 10.06 -11.09 -24.92
C TYR A 358 10.13 -12.46 -24.23
N ALA A 359 11.17 -13.25 -24.47
CA ALA A 359 11.34 -14.57 -23.88
C ALA A 359 11.55 -14.50 -22.36
N LEU A 360 12.39 -13.58 -21.88
CA LEU A 360 12.65 -13.36 -20.45
C LEU A 360 11.39 -12.86 -19.73
N PHE A 361 10.72 -11.86 -20.30
CA PHE A 361 9.52 -11.28 -19.70
C PHE A 361 8.37 -12.28 -19.64
N THR A 362 8.16 -13.06 -20.71
CA THR A 362 7.24 -14.20 -20.73
C THR A 362 7.55 -15.18 -19.60
N ASN A 363 8.81 -15.63 -19.49
CA ASN A 363 9.20 -16.63 -18.50
C ASN A 363 8.88 -16.16 -17.07
N ILE A 364 9.15 -14.89 -16.76
CA ILE A 364 8.88 -14.29 -15.45
C ILE A 364 7.37 -14.23 -15.18
N ILE A 365 6.56 -13.72 -16.13
CA ILE A 365 5.11 -13.63 -15.97
C ILE A 365 4.51 -14.99 -15.67
N PHE A 366 4.87 -16.01 -16.46
CA PHE A 366 4.30 -17.33 -16.30
C PHE A 366 4.79 -18.06 -15.05
N SER A 367 6.01 -17.76 -14.58
CA SER A 367 6.49 -18.21 -13.27
C SER A 367 5.66 -17.60 -12.13
N VAL A 368 5.31 -16.31 -12.20
CA VAL A 368 4.44 -15.65 -11.21
C VAL A 368 3.01 -16.20 -11.25
N LEU A 369 2.44 -16.39 -12.45
CA LEU A 369 1.12 -17.00 -12.62
C LEU A 369 1.07 -18.44 -12.10
N PHE A 370 2.13 -19.22 -12.32
CA PHE A 370 2.26 -20.57 -11.78
C PHE A 370 2.26 -20.58 -10.25
N LEU A 371 2.98 -19.64 -9.61
CA LEU A 371 2.95 -19.49 -8.15
C LEU A 371 1.56 -19.10 -7.64
N SER A 372 0.84 -18.24 -8.36
CA SER A 372 -0.54 -17.89 -8.05
C SER A 372 -1.47 -19.10 -8.17
N PHE A 373 -1.35 -19.86 -9.26
CA PHE A 373 -2.10 -21.10 -9.47
C PHE A 373 -1.83 -22.12 -8.36
N ARG A 374 -0.57 -22.34 -7.97
CA ARG A 374 -0.20 -23.30 -6.92
C ARG A 374 -0.90 -23.02 -5.59
N LYS A 375 -1.14 -21.76 -5.25
CA LYS A 375 -1.89 -21.38 -4.03
C LYS A 375 -3.37 -21.72 -4.13
N LYS A 376 -3.94 -21.71 -5.35
CA LYS A 376 -5.38 -21.93 -5.63
C LYS A 376 -5.72 -23.37 -6.04
N SER A 377 -4.72 -24.15 -6.43
CA SER A 377 -4.90 -25.48 -7.05
C SER A 377 -5.53 -26.54 -6.13
N LEU A 378 -5.62 -26.26 -4.82
CA LEU A 378 -6.31 -27.12 -3.85
C LEU A 378 -7.82 -27.26 -4.16
N ASN A 379 -8.42 -26.32 -4.88
CA ASN A 379 -9.85 -26.34 -5.24
C ASN A 379 -10.15 -27.10 -6.54
N TYR A 380 -9.13 -27.64 -7.22
CA TYR A 380 -9.28 -28.34 -8.49
C TYR A 380 -9.23 -29.86 -8.30
N SER A 381 -9.75 -30.60 -9.29
CA SER A 381 -9.60 -32.05 -9.34
C SER A 381 -8.10 -32.42 -9.35
N GLU A 382 -7.77 -33.59 -8.80
CA GLU A 382 -6.38 -34.05 -8.76
C GLU A 382 -5.76 -34.18 -10.16
N TYR A 383 -6.56 -34.64 -11.13
CA TYR A 383 -6.18 -34.73 -12.53
C TYR A 383 -5.87 -33.34 -13.12
N ASP A 384 -6.78 -32.38 -12.97
CA ASP A 384 -6.59 -31.02 -13.51
C ASP A 384 -5.38 -30.33 -12.88
N ARG A 385 -5.18 -30.51 -11.57
CA ARG A 385 -4.02 -29.96 -10.86
C ARG A 385 -2.69 -30.49 -11.41
N VAL A 386 -2.58 -31.80 -11.62
CA VAL A 386 -1.36 -32.42 -12.17
C VAL A 386 -1.14 -31.96 -13.61
N LEU A 387 -2.20 -32.00 -14.43
CA LEU A 387 -2.12 -31.57 -15.82
C LEU A 387 -1.68 -30.10 -15.93
N ILE A 388 -2.33 -29.17 -15.22
CA ILE A 388 -1.95 -27.75 -15.21
C ILE A 388 -0.50 -27.58 -14.78
N THR A 389 -0.06 -28.30 -13.74
CA THR A 389 1.32 -28.22 -13.26
C THR A 389 2.34 -28.65 -14.31
N ILE A 390 2.07 -29.77 -15.01
CA ILE A 390 2.91 -30.25 -16.11
C ILE A 390 2.94 -29.22 -17.25
N LEU A 391 1.78 -28.66 -17.61
CA LEU A 391 1.66 -27.68 -18.70
C LEU A 391 2.46 -26.39 -18.41
N PHE A 392 2.36 -25.83 -17.20
CA PHE A 392 3.20 -24.71 -16.79
C PHE A 392 4.69 -25.05 -16.81
N GLY A 393 5.06 -26.27 -16.36
CA GLY A 393 6.44 -26.75 -16.41
C GLY A 393 7.01 -26.81 -17.84
N ILE A 394 6.23 -27.34 -18.79
CA ILE A 394 6.60 -27.40 -20.21
C ILE A 394 6.80 -25.99 -20.78
N MET A 395 5.90 -25.06 -20.49
CA MET A 395 6.02 -23.68 -20.98
C MET A 395 7.29 -22.98 -20.46
N ILE A 396 7.55 -23.10 -19.16
CA ILE A 396 8.74 -22.52 -18.53
C ILE A 396 10.00 -23.13 -19.14
N LEU A 397 10.00 -24.46 -19.36
CA LEU A 397 11.09 -25.17 -20.01
C LEU A 397 11.34 -24.68 -21.44
N ILE A 398 10.30 -24.54 -22.27
CA ILE A 398 10.41 -24.00 -23.64
C ILE A 398 10.99 -22.59 -23.61
N CYS A 399 10.53 -21.73 -22.70
CA CYS A 399 11.07 -20.39 -22.54
C CYS A 399 12.57 -20.41 -22.21
N ILE A 400 12.98 -21.26 -21.25
CA ILE A 400 14.39 -21.40 -20.84
C ILE A 400 15.24 -21.88 -22.03
N ILE A 401 14.74 -22.86 -22.77
CA ILE A 401 15.41 -23.37 -23.98
C ILE A 401 15.60 -22.24 -25.00
N ASN A 402 14.57 -21.44 -25.29
CA ASN A 402 14.67 -20.29 -26.20
C ASN A 402 15.68 -19.24 -25.71
N ILE A 403 15.70 -18.95 -24.41
CA ILE A 403 16.65 -18.02 -23.80
C ILE A 403 18.09 -18.55 -23.98
N ILE A 404 18.32 -19.83 -23.72
CA ILE A 404 19.64 -20.47 -23.90
C ILE A 404 20.09 -20.35 -25.36
N PHE A 405 19.19 -20.61 -26.31
CA PHE A 405 19.51 -20.51 -27.73
C PHE A 405 19.82 -19.07 -28.17
N LEU A 406 19.03 -18.09 -27.73
CA LEU A 406 19.29 -16.67 -28.00
C LEU A 406 20.61 -16.20 -27.39
N LEU A 407 20.93 -16.63 -26.16
CA LEU A 407 22.23 -16.33 -25.54
C LEU A 407 23.37 -17.00 -26.27
N ALA A 408 23.19 -18.24 -26.73
CA ALA A 408 24.16 -18.96 -27.55
C ALA A 408 24.41 -18.22 -28.88
N GLU A 409 23.37 -17.71 -29.54
CA GLU A 409 23.49 -16.91 -30.78
C GLU A 409 24.30 -15.61 -30.55
N ILE A 410 24.15 -14.98 -29.38
CA ILE A 410 24.89 -13.77 -29.00
C ILE A 410 26.38 -14.07 -28.72
N ILE A 411 26.68 -15.22 -28.12
CA ILE A 411 28.03 -15.60 -27.65
C ILE A 411 28.86 -16.26 -28.76
N ILE A 412 28.25 -17.21 -29.47
CA ILE A 412 28.90 -18.11 -30.42
C ILE A 412 29.16 -17.37 -31.74
N ASN A 413 30.43 -17.33 -32.14
CA ASN A 413 30.90 -16.64 -33.33
C ASN A 413 31.21 -17.65 -34.44
N GLU A 414 30.27 -18.53 -34.74
CA GLU A 414 30.52 -19.65 -35.65
C GLU A 414 29.67 -19.65 -36.92
N ASP A 415 30.09 -20.53 -37.83
CA ASP A 415 29.65 -20.71 -39.21
C ASP A 415 28.15 -20.55 -39.43
N GLY A 416 27.79 -20.06 -40.62
CA GLY A 416 26.40 -19.72 -40.98
C GLY A 416 25.39 -20.86 -40.78
N HIS A 417 25.82 -22.12 -40.80
CA HIS A 417 24.94 -23.27 -40.56
C HIS A 417 24.52 -23.44 -39.09
N VAL A 418 25.44 -23.24 -38.15
CA VAL A 418 25.12 -23.32 -36.71
C VAL A 418 24.20 -22.17 -36.31
N ARG A 419 24.47 -20.97 -36.82
CA ARG A 419 23.59 -19.81 -36.63
C ARG A 419 22.19 -20.07 -37.20
N ALA A 420 22.08 -20.57 -38.43
CA ALA A 420 20.79 -20.87 -39.03
C ALA A 420 19.99 -21.92 -38.24
N MET A 421 20.66 -22.91 -37.64
CA MET A 421 20.00 -23.89 -36.75
C MET A 421 19.51 -23.25 -35.45
N LEU A 422 20.33 -22.40 -34.82
CA LEU A 422 19.95 -21.70 -33.58
C LEU A 422 18.76 -20.76 -33.81
N ASP A 423 18.79 -20.00 -34.92
CA ASP A 423 17.71 -19.10 -35.33
C ASP A 423 16.42 -19.88 -35.55
N PHE A 424 16.48 -21.01 -36.27
CA PHE A 424 15.32 -21.87 -36.54
C PHE A 424 14.67 -22.41 -35.26
N VAL A 425 15.45 -22.86 -34.29
CA VAL A 425 14.90 -23.39 -33.03
C VAL A 425 14.31 -22.28 -32.16
N SER A 426 14.99 -21.14 -32.06
CA SER A 426 14.46 -19.94 -31.38
C SER A 426 13.13 -19.50 -32.01
N ASP A 427 13.08 -19.49 -33.33
CA ASP A 427 11.92 -19.14 -34.13
C ASP A 427 10.71 -20.04 -33.86
N ILE A 428 10.90 -21.36 -33.77
CA ILE A 428 9.82 -22.31 -33.40
C ILE A 428 9.30 -22.02 -32.00
N GLY A 429 10.20 -21.75 -31.06
CA GLY A 429 9.83 -21.48 -29.69
C GLY A 429 9.03 -20.18 -29.52
N HIS A 430 9.35 -19.14 -30.29
CA HIS A 430 8.58 -17.89 -30.32
C HIS A 430 7.19 -18.06 -30.92
N ASP A 431 7.00 -18.98 -31.86
CA ASP A 431 5.70 -19.30 -32.46
C ASP A 431 4.81 -20.10 -31.52
N ALA A 432 5.39 -21.07 -30.83
CA ALA A 432 4.66 -21.95 -29.94
C ALA A 432 4.22 -21.23 -28.65
N LEU A 433 4.93 -20.17 -28.23
CA LEU A 433 4.67 -19.50 -26.96
C LEU A 433 3.26 -18.87 -26.87
N PRO A 434 2.86 -17.90 -27.71
CA PRO A 434 1.54 -17.25 -27.59
C PRO A 434 0.33 -18.21 -27.55
N PRO A 435 0.22 -19.25 -28.42
CA PRO A 435 -0.90 -20.17 -28.35
C PRO A 435 -0.85 -21.04 -27.10
N LEU A 436 0.34 -21.53 -26.72
CA LEU A 436 0.51 -22.31 -25.49
C LEU A 436 0.13 -21.48 -24.25
N GLN A 437 0.57 -20.23 -24.19
CA GLN A 437 0.21 -19.27 -23.14
C GLN A 437 -1.30 -19.15 -22.97
N LEU A 438 -2.04 -18.98 -24.08
CA LEU A 438 -3.50 -18.84 -24.05
C LEU A 438 -4.19 -20.14 -23.63
N ILE A 439 -3.78 -21.27 -24.22
CA ILE A 439 -4.30 -22.60 -23.89
C ILE A 439 -4.14 -22.86 -22.38
N PHE A 440 -2.97 -22.53 -21.82
CA PHE A 440 -2.67 -22.75 -20.41
C PHE A 440 -3.45 -21.82 -19.48
N LEU A 441 -3.64 -20.55 -19.85
CA LEU A 441 -4.48 -19.64 -19.08
C LEU A 441 -5.95 -20.08 -19.05
N TYR A 442 -6.49 -20.56 -20.17
CA TYR A 442 -7.86 -21.10 -20.21
C TYR A 442 -8.04 -22.39 -19.40
N TYR A 443 -7.04 -23.27 -19.45
CA TYR A 443 -7.07 -24.51 -18.67
C TYR A 443 -6.89 -24.24 -17.17
N ALA A 444 -6.06 -23.27 -16.80
CA ALA A 444 -5.79 -22.91 -15.40
C ALA A 444 -6.91 -22.07 -14.76
N PHE A 445 -7.53 -21.12 -15.49
CA PHE A 445 -8.42 -20.11 -14.91
C PHE A 445 -9.87 -20.12 -15.44
N GLY A 446 -10.17 -20.98 -16.41
CA GLY A 446 -11.52 -21.54 -16.56
C GLY A 446 -12.23 -21.27 -17.88
N ALA A 447 -12.13 -22.24 -18.79
CA ALA A 447 -13.28 -22.85 -19.47
C ALA A 447 -12.81 -24.08 -20.28
N ALA A 448 -12.81 -25.27 -19.67
CA ALA A 448 -12.43 -26.51 -20.36
C ALA A 448 -13.27 -26.78 -21.64
N SER A 449 -14.52 -26.30 -21.68
CA SER A 449 -15.42 -26.44 -22.84
C SER A 449 -15.12 -25.50 -24.00
N GLN A 450 -14.43 -24.37 -23.77
CA GLN A 450 -14.07 -23.39 -24.82
C GLN A 450 -12.63 -23.58 -25.31
N ALA A 451 -11.78 -24.30 -24.58
CA ALA A 451 -10.37 -24.54 -24.92
C ALA A 451 -10.18 -25.22 -26.29
N LEU A 452 -11.11 -26.08 -26.74
CA LEU A 452 -11.03 -26.77 -28.03
C LEU A 452 -11.14 -25.81 -29.23
N PHE A 453 -11.91 -24.73 -29.12
CA PHE A 453 -12.01 -23.72 -30.18
C PHE A 453 -10.67 -22.98 -30.36
N TYR A 454 -9.99 -22.69 -29.25
CA TYR A 454 -8.67 -22.07 -29.24
C TYR A 454 -7.56 -23.03 -29.70
N ILE A 455 -7.65 -24.33 -29.41
CA ILE A 455 -6.65 -25.31 -29.86
C ILE A 455 -6.66 -25.48 -31.40
N GLY A 456 -7.81 -25.33 -32.05
CA GLY A 456 -7.92 -25.50 -33.52
C GLY A 456 -7.75 -24.21 -34.33
N VAL A 457 -8.39 -23.12 -33.92
CA VAL A 457 -8.48 -21.88 -34.72
C VAL A 457 -7.24 -21.00 -34.51
N PHE A 458 -6.66 -20.99 -33.31
CA PHE A 458 -5.59 -20.06 -32.97
C PHE A 458 -4.24 -20.38 -33.62
N PRO A 459 -3.79 -21.64 -33.71
CA PRO A 459 -2.60 -22.00 -34.49
C PRO A 459 -2.74 -21.64 -35.98
N LEU A 460 -3.96 -21.64 -36.53
CA LEU A 460 -4.22 -21.21 -37.91
C LEU A 460 -4.03 -19.69 -38.06
N PHE A 461 -4.52 -18.87 -37.13
CA PHE A 461 -4.28 -17.43 -37.16
C PHE A 461 -2.80 -17.08 -36.99
N LEU A 462 -2.09 -17.79 -36.10
CA LEU A 462 -0.66 -17.56 -35.86
C LEU A 462 0.20 -17.96 -37.06
N THR A 463 -0.11 -19.06 -37.73
CA THR A 463 0.58 -19.43 -38.99
C THR A 463 0.38 -18.40 -40.09
N LEU A 464 -0.79 -17.73 -40.16
CA LEU A 464 -1.03 -16.60 -41.05
C LEU A 464 -0.21 -15.34 -40.67
N THR A 465 0.02 -15.08 -39.38
CA THR A 465 0.84 -13.93 -38.94
C THR A 465 2.30 -14.02 -39.36
N ARG A 466 2.83 -15.25 -39.49
CA ARG A 466 4.23 -15.54 -39.82
C ARG A 466 4.47 -15.95 -41.28
N TYR A 467 3.43 -16.06 -42.10
CA TYR A 467 3.61 -16.28 -43.54
C TYR A 467 4.55 -15.21 -44.08
N ASN A 468 5.48 -15.53 -44.99
CA ASN A 468 6.44 -14.54 -45.45
C ASN A 468 5.72 -13.51 -46.35
N TRP A 469 5.06 -12.53 -45.74
CA TRP A 469 4.26 -11.48 -46.39
C TRP A 469 5.06 -10.73 -47.44
N LYS A 470 6.39 -10.70 -47.28
CA LYS A 470 7.31 -10.18 -48.26
C LYS A 470 7.24 -10.96 -49.58
N ASP A 471 7.37 -12.28 -49.55
CA ASP A 471 7.43 -13.15 -50.74
C ASP A 471 6.04 -13.48 -51.27
N ALA A 472 5.09 -13.76 -50.37
CA ALA A 472 3.69 -14.04 -50.67
C ALA A 472 3.00 -12.94 -51.48
N CYS A 473 3.16 -11.68 -51.04
CA CYS A 473 2.56 -10.57 -51.76
C CYS A 473 3.34 -10.22 -53.02
N LEU A 474 4.67 -10.40 -53.06
CA LEU A 474 5.49 -10.08 -54.24
C LEU A 474 5.12 -10.94 -55.45
N ILE A 475 4.74 -12.21 -55.22
CA ILE A 475 4.43 -13.17 -56.28
C ILE A 475 3.01 -12.96 -56.84
N ASN A 476 2.04 -12.54 -56.01
CA ASN A 476 0.62 -12.50 -56.42
C ASN A 476 0.03 -11.10 -56.66
N MET A 477 0.52 -10.04 -56.01
CA MET A 477 -0.12 -8.72 -56.07
C MET A 477 0.93 -7.60 -55.99
N ASN A 478 1.07 -6.81 -57.04
CA ASN A 478 2.08 -5.75 -57.22
C ASN A 478 1.86 -4.51 -56.30
N TYR A 479 1.61 -4.73 -55.00
CA TYR A 479 1.31 -3.68 -54.01
C TYR A 479 2.55 -2.94 -53.53
N LEU A 480 2.40 -1.63 -53.28
CA LEU A 480 3.40 -0.80 -52.62
C LEU A 480 3.84 -1.41 -51.28
N ARG A 481 5.14 -1.29 -50.96
CA ARG A 481 5.74 -1.76 -49.69
C ARG A 481 5.00 -1.26 -48.44
N SER A 482 4.45 -0.04 -48.49
CA SER A 482 3.68 0.55 -47.39
C SER A 482 2.31 -0.11 -47.20
N SER A 483 1.57 -0.37 -48.29
CA SER A 483 0.26 -1.04 -48.24
C SER A 483 0.35 -2.45 -47.65
N ARG A 484 1.44 -3.19 -47.93
CA ARG A 484 1.69 -4.53 -47.34
C ARG A 484 1.88 -4.48 -45.82
N ARG A 485 2.67 -3.53 -45.32
CA ARG A 485 2.88 -3.34 -43.87
C ARG A 485 1.59 -2.87 -43.18
N ALA A 486 0.80 -2.01 -43.83
CA ALA A 486 -0.47 -1.55 -43.30
C ALA A 486 -1.53 -2.67 -43.22
N ALA A 487 -1.61 -3.54 -44.24
CA ALA A 487 -2.50 -4.70 -44.22
C ALA A 487 -2.11 -5.70 -43.12
N TRP A 488 -0.82 -5.99 -42.99
CA TRP A 488 -0.30 -6.82 -41.89
C TRP A 488 -0.61 -6.19 -40.52
N PHE A 489 -0.45 -4.88 -40.37
CA PHE A 489 -0.77 -4.17 -39.14
C PHE A 489 -2.26 -4.29 -38.77
N GLY A 490 -3.16 -4.09 -39.73
CA GLY A 490 -4.59 -4.29 -39.51
C GLY A 490 -4.93 -5.71 -39.05
N PHE A 491 -4.31 -6.72 -39.68
CA PHE A 491 -4.46 -8.11 -39.25
C PHE A 491 -3.95 -8.35 -37.82
N MET A 492 -2.78 -7.80 -37.49
CA MET A 492 -2.20 -7.94 -36.15
C MET A 492 -3.01 -7.23 -35.08
N ILE A 493 -3.60 -6.05 -35.35
CA ILE A 493 -4.52 -5.40 -34.41
C ILE A 493 -5.70 -6.33 -34.09
N VAL A 494 -6.28 -6.99 -35.10
CA VAL A 494 -7.39 -7.93 -34.90
C VAL A 494 -6.94 -9.12 -34.07
N VAL A 495 -5.79 -9.72 -34.38
CA VAL A 495 -5.23 -10.86 -33.60
C VAL A 495 -4.94 -10.44 -32.17
N THR A 496 -4.32 -9.29 -31.94
CA THR A 496 -4.04 -8.75 -30.60
C THR A 496 -5.32 -8.48 -29.83
N PHE A 497 -6.35 -7.89 -30.47
CA PHE A 497 -7.64 -7.67 -29.83
C PHE A 497 -8.30 -8.97 -29.41
N ILE A 498 -8.32 -9.98 -30.28
CA ILE A 498 -8.85 -11.31 -29.97
C ILE A 498 -8.06 -11.93 -28.81
N MET A 499 -6.72 -11.84 -28.81
CA MET A 499 -5.87 -12.35 -27.73
C MET A 499 -6.18 -11.68 -26.40
N VAL A 500 -6.18 -10.34 -26.34
CA VAL A 500 -6.44 -9.58 -25.12
C VAL A 500 -7.85 -9.84 -24.59
N TYR A 501 -8.84 -9.88 -25.47
CA TYR A 501 -10.21 -10.26 -25.11
C TYR A 501 -10.29 -11.68 -24.54
N SER A 502 -9.54 -12.61 -25.13
CA SER A 502 -9.47 -13.99 -24.65
C SER A 502 -8.80 -14.08 -23.27
N TYR A 503 -7.75 -13.29 -23.01
CA TYR A 503 -7.13 -13.18 -21.68
C TYR A 503 -8.08 -12.59 -20.64
N LEU A 504 -8.85 -11.55 -20.99
CA LEU A 504 -9.88 -10.96 -20.13
C LEU A 504 -10.90 -12.00 -19.68
N ILE A 505 -11.39 -12.83 -20.61
CA ILE A 505 -12.33 -13.91 -20.31
C ILE A 505 -11.68 -14.94 -19.38
N ALA A 506 -10.46 -15.38 -19.70
CA ALA A 506 -9.75 -16.38 -18.89
C ALA A 506 -9.48 -15.89 -17.45
N LEU A 507 -9.21 -14.60 -17.28
CA LEU A 507 -8.84 -13.99 -16.00
C LEU A 507 -10.03 -13.37 -15.26
N VAL A 508 -11.26 -13.39 -15.80
CA VAL A 508 -12.41 -12.70 -15.22
C VAL A 508 -12.73 -13.11 -13.77
N LYS A 509 -12.35 -14.35 -13.39
CA LYS A 509 -12.54 -14.89 -12.04
C LYS A 509 -11.43 -14.48 -11.06
N GLU A 510 -10.39 -13.83 -11.54
CA GLU A 510 -9.23 -13.39 -10.76
C GLU A 510 -9.48 -12.01 -10.16
N LYS A 511 -9.11 -11.81 -8.88
CA LYS A 511 -9.26 -10.52 -8.18
C LYS A 511 -8.48 -9.38 -8.86
N ASP A 512 -7.37 -9.69 -9.54
CA ASP A 512 -6.51 -8.72 -10.22
C ASP A 512 -6.63 -8.81 -11.76
N CYS A 513 -7.81 -9.22 -12.27
CA CYS A 513 -8.04 -9.47 -13.70
C CYS A 513 -7.56 -8.34 -14.60
N VAL A 514 -7.87 -7.09 -14.25
CA VAL A 514 -7.55 -5.91 -15.06
C VAL A 514 -6.04 -5.70 -15.13
N ALA A 515 -5.32 -5.81 -14.00
CA ALA A 515 -3.88 -5.64 -13.95
C ALA A 515 -3.15 -6.71 -14.79
N TRP A 516 -3.57 -7.98 -14.69
CA TRP A 516 -3.01 -9.05 -15.53
C TRP A 516 -3.35 -8.89 -17.01
N THR A 517 -4.53 -8.33 -17.33
CA THR A 517 -4.89 -8.00 -18.71
C THR A 517 -3.95 -6.93 -19.28
N CYS A 518 -3.61 -5.89 -18.51
CA CYS A 518 -2.65 -4.87 -18.96
C CYS A 518 -1.27 -5.49 -19.28
N VAL A 519 -0.79 -6.39 -18.41
CA VAL A 519 0.47 -7.12 -18.62
C VAL A 519 0.39 -8.00 -19.87
N ALA A 520 -0.71 -8.73 -20.05
CA ALA A 520 -0.91 -9.57 -21.23
C ALA A 520 -0.99 -8.74 -22.52
N ALA A 521 -1.68 -7.60 -22.51
CA ALA A 521 -1.74 -6.68 -23.64
C ALA A 521 -0.34 -6.17 -24.03
N PHE A 522 0.48 -5.77 -23.06
CA PHE A 522 1.87 -5.38 -23.32
C PHE A 522 2.68 -6.53 -23.91
N LEU A 523 2.55 -7.74 -23.36
CA LEU A 523 3.22 -8.93 -23.88
C LEU A 523 2.84 -9.25 -25.34
N GLN A 524 1.57 -9.05 -25.70
CA GLN A 524 1.08 -9.23 -27.07
C GLN A 524 1.62 -8.16 -28.03
N ILE A 525 1.77 -6.91 -27.58
CA ILE A 525 2.38 -5.85 -28.41
C ILE A 525 3.86 -6.14 -28.63
N LEU A 526 4.60 -6.58 -27.59
CA LEU A 526 6.00 -7.01 -27.72
C LEU A 526 6.14 -8.15 -28.72
N TRP A 527 5.28 -9.18 -28.62
CA TRP A 527 5.24 -10.26 -29.60
C TRP A 527 4.97 -9.74 -31.02
N GLY A 528 4.04 -8.79 -31.18
CA GLY A 528 3.78 -8.13 -32.45
C GLY A 528 5.03 -7.47 -33.05
N ILE A 529 5.85 -6.79 -32.25
CA ILE A 529 7.11 -6.21 -32.73
C ILE A 529 8.10 -7.31 -33.17
N VAL A 530 8.18 -8.41 -32.42
CA VAL A 530 9.01 -9.58 -32.76
C VAL A 530 8.60 -10.22 -34.09
N VAL A 531 7.29 -10.42 -34.32
CA VAL A 531 6.79 -11.00 -35.58
C VAL A 531 6.92 -10.04 -36.76
N LEU A 532 6.71 -8.74 -36.54
CA LEU A 532 6.94 -7.72 -37.56
C LEU A 532 8.37 -7.78 -38.08
N LYS A 533 9.31 -7.94 -37.14
CA LYS A 533 10.73 -8.07 -37.41
C LYS A 533 11.08 -9.28 -38.26
N HIS A 534 10.50 -10.43 -37.90
CA HIS A 534 10.67 -11.65 -38.68
C HIS A 534 10.05 -11.53 -40.09
N SER A 535 8.84 -10.99 -40.21
CA SER A 535 8.06 -10.98 -41.47
C SER A 535 8.60 -10.04 -42.55
N PHE A 536 9.26 -8.94 -42.16
CA PHE A 536 9.72 -7.92 -43.10
C PHE A 536 11.26 -7.74 -43.15
N GLY A 537 12.02 -8.40 -42.26
CA GLY A 537 13.47 -8.31 -42.19
C GLY A 537 13.94 -6.95 -41.67
N ASP A 538 15.05 -6.41 -42.21
CA ASP A 538 15.63 -5.11 -41.80
C ASP A 538 14.57 -4.00 -41.75
N LEU A 539 14.20 -3.61 -40.51
CA LEU A 539 13.31 -2.50 -40.23
C LEU A 539 14.14 -1.32 -39.73
N ASP A 540 14.25 -0.31 -40.60
CA ASP A 540 14.74 1.00 -40.19
C ASP A 540 13.70 1.65 -39.28
N LEU A 541 14.13 1.99 -38.06
CA LEU A 541 13.31 2.80 -37.17
C LEU A 541 13.45 4.28 -37.60
N PRO A 542 12.39 4.95 -38.09
CA PRO A 542 12.47 6.39 -38.33
C PRO A 542 12.48 7.12 -36.98
N PHE A 543 13.15 8.28 -36.91
CA PHE A 543 13.21 9.11 -35.70
C PHE A 543 13.72 8.39 -34.43
N ARG A 544 14.73 7.50 -34.56
CA ARG A 544 15.38 6.77 -33.43
C ARG A 544 15.62 7.62 -32.20
N ARG A 545 16.07 8.87 -32.38
CA ARG A 545 16.35 9.81 -31.28
C ARG A 545 15.09 10.16 -30.49
N ASN A 546 13.98 10.42 -31.16
CA ASN A 546 12.72 10.78 -30.51
C ASN A 546 12.12 9.57 -29.78
N VAL A 547 12.17 8.38 -30.39
CA VAL A 547 11.70 7.15 -29.74
C VAL A 547 12.47 6.88 -28.45
N CYS A 548 13.80 6.99 -28.49
CA CYS A 548 14.63 6.83 -27.31
C CYS A 548 14.32 7.87 -26.23
N LEU A 549 14.12 9.14 -26.60
CA LEU A 549 13.78 10.21 -25.66
C LEU A 549 12.39 10.00 -25.01
N ILE A 550 11.37 9.66 -25.79
CA ILE A 550 10.00 9.44 -25.28
C ILE A 550 9.98 8.24 -24.31
N GLY A 551 10.66 7.14 -24.67
CA GLY A 551 10.73 5.95 -23.82
C GLY A 551 11.55 6.18 -22.55
N SER A 552 12.75 6.76 -22.65
CA SER A 552 13.65 6.94 -21.51
C SER A 552 13.28 8.09 -20.58
N VAL A 553 12.59 9.13 -21.08
CA VAL A 553 12.19 10.30 -20.26
C VAL A 553 10.70 10.26 -19.95
N GLY A 554 9.86 10.21 -20.98
CA GLY A 554 8.42 10.37 -20.82
C GLY A 554 7.82 9.28 -19.93
N VAL A 555 8.00 8.02 -20.33
CA VAL A 555 7.40 6.90 -19.60
C VAL A 555 8.02 6.73 -18.21
N VAL A 556 9.35 6.79 -18.09
CA VAL A 556 10.03 6.74 -16.78
C VAL A 556 9.55 7.83 -15.83
N SER A 557 9.29 9.05 -16.34
CA SER A 557 8.77 10.14 -15.50
C SER A 557 7.36 9.84 -15.01
N VAL A 558 6.47 9.34 -15.88
CA VAL A 558 5.10 8.97 -15.50
C VAL A 558 5.12 7.86 -14.43
N ASP A 559 5.94 6.83 -14.62
CA ASP A 559 6.05 5.71 -13.67
C ASP A 559 6.65 6.16 -12.33
N SER A 560 7.66 7.04 -12.36
CA SER A 560 8.27 7.63 -11.15
C SER A 560 7.23 8.42 -10.34
N ILE A 561 6.43 9.24 -11.01
CA ILE A 561 5.37 10.04 -10.38
C ILE A 561 4.28 9.13 -9.84
N ALA A 562 3.87 8.11 -10.59
CA ALA A 562 2.85 7.16 -10.16
C ALA A 562 3.26 6.40 -8.88
N LEU A 563 4.50 5.88 -8.84
CA LEU A 563 5.03 5.19 -7.67
C LEU A 563 5.15 6.13 -6.46
N MET A 564 5.63 7.35 -6.67
CA MET A 564 5.70 8.37 -5.63
C MET A 564 4.31 8.71 -5.06
N ALA A 565 3.34 8.94 -5.94
CA ALA A 565 1.97 9.28 -5.55
C ALA A 565 1.32 8.14 -4.75
N GLU A 566 1.51 6.88 -5.18
CA GLU A 566 1.02 5.72 -4.44
C GLU A 566 1.62 5.61 -3.04
N LEU A 567 2.94 5.73 -2.92
CA LEU A 567 3.62 5.64 -1.64
C LEU A 567 3.13 6.74 -0.68
N ILE A 568 3.04 7.98 -1.16
CA ILE A 568 2.58 9.11 -0.36
C ILE A 568 1.11 8.92 0.06
N GLN A 569 0.23 8.57 -0.90
CA GLN A 569 -1.20 8.39 -0.63
C GLN A 569 -1.43 7.27 0.38
N LYS A 570 -0.73 6.15 0.22
CA LYS A 570 -0.81 5.00 1.13
C LYS A 570 -0.42 5.35 2.56
N LYS A 571 0.57 6.23 2.74
CA LYS A 571 1.02 6.65 4.08
C LYS A 571 0.19 7.77 4.70
N ILE A 572 -0.43 8.61 3.88
CA ILE A 572 -1.31 9.67 4.36
C ILE A 572 -2.66 9.10 4.77
N THR A 573 -3.32 8.40 3.85
CA THR A 573 -4.72 7.97 3.99
C THR A 573 -4.87 6.52 4.44
N GLY A 574 -3.79 5.72 4.40
CA GLY A 574 -3.86 4.28 4.62
C GLY A 574 -4.37 3.49 3.41
N GLU A 575 -4.79 4.16 2.34
CA GLU A 575 -5.33 3.57 1.12
C GLU A 575 -4.41 3.84 -0.08
N ARG A 576 -4.35 2.86 -0.99
CA ARG A 576 -3.61 3.01 -2.26
C ARG A 576 -4.44 3.85 -3.23
N ALA A 577 -3.79 4.69 -4.03
CA ALA A 577 -4.45 5.60 -4.96
C ALA A 577 -5.11 4.87 -6.15
N VAL A 578 -4.38 3.95 -6.76
CA VAL A 578 -4.73 3.12 -7.92
C VAL A 578 -4.91 1.65 -7.50
N GLY A 579 -4.28 1.25 -6.39
CA GLY A 579 -4.39 -0.10 -5.84
C GLY A 579 -3.31 -1.04 -6.35
N ASP A 580 -3.18 -1.17 -7.67
CA ASP A 580 -2.14 -1.97 -8.33
C ASP A 580 -1.43 -1.14 -9.38
N LEU A 581 -0.12 -0.91 -9.21
CA LEU A 581 0.63 -0.03 -10.08
C LEU A 581 0.80 -0.58 -11.51
N ARG A 582 0.54 -1.88 -11.74
CA ARG A 582 0.49 -2.46 -13.09
C ARG A 582 -0.58 -1.79 -13.97
N LEU A 583 -1.60 -1.20 -13.37
CA LEU A 583 -2.65 -0.43 -14.07
C LEU A 583 -2.15 0.92 -14.61
N VAL A 584 -0.99 1.39 -14.19
CA VAL A 584 -0.35 2.60 -14.73
C VAL A 584 0.81 2.24 -15.63
N VAL A 585 1.73 1.39 -15.14
CA VAL A 585 2.98 1.06 -15.84
C VAL A 585 2.69 0.42 -17.21
N PHE A 586 1.91 -0.66 -17.24
CA PHE A 586 1.70 -1.40 -18.49
C PHE A 586 0.89 -0.66 -19.54
N PRO A 587 -0.18 0.09 -19.21
CA PRO A 587 -0.85 0.93 -20.20
C PRO A 587 0.05 2.01 -20.78
N CYS A 588 0.90 2.67 -19.99
CA CYS A 588 1.87 3.64 -20.50
C CYS A 588 2.86 3.00 -21.49
N GLU A 589 3.32 1.79 -21.17
CA GLU A 589 4.21 1.03 -22.05
C GLU A 589 3.52 0.51 -23.30
N CYS A 590 2.25 0.10 -23.22
CA CYS A 590 1.44 -0.25 -24.38
C CYS A 590 1.34 0.94 -25.34
N VAL A 591 1.07 2.14 -24.82
CA VAL A 591 0.99 3.36 -25.63
C VAL A 591 2.34 3.65 -26.30
N PHE A 592 3.44 3.55 -25.56
CA PHE A 592 4.79 3.72 -26.10
C PHE A 592 5.12 2.67 -27.18
N ALA A 593 4.92 1.39 -26.90
CA ALA A 593 5.23 0.30 -27.82
C ALA A 593 4.36 0.35 -29.10
N CYS A 594 3.07 0.68 -28.97
CA CYS A 594 2.19 0.94 -30.10
C CYS A 594 2.70 2.11 -30.95
N PHE A 595 3.14 3.20 -30.34
CA PHE A 595 3.74 4.33 -31.06
C PHE A 595 4.98 3.91 -31.84
N VAL A 596 5.88 3.12 -31.25
CA VAL A 596 7.04 2.55 -31.95
C VAL A 596 6.62 1.70 -33.13
N LEU A 597 5.64 0.82 -32.94
CA LEU A 597 5.15 -0.08 -33.98
C LEU A 597 4.54 0.69 -35.15
N VAL A 598 3.73 1.72 -34.88
CA VAL A 598 3.17 2.63 -35.90
C VAL A 598 4.29 3.33 -36.69
N LEU A 599 5.32 3.86 -36.01
CA LEU A 599 6.44 4.51 -36.70
C LEU A 599 7.17 3.55 -37.65
N ILE A 600 7.35 2.29 -37.26
CA ILE A 600 7.99 1.27 -38.09
C ILE A 600 7.16 0.96 -39.35
N ILE A 601 5.84 0.86 -39.21
CA ILE A 601 4.93 0.53 -40.31
C ILE A 601 4.89 1.64 -41.36
N PHE A 602 4.79 2.89 -40.91
CA PHE A 602 4.67 4.05 -41.79
C PHE A 602 6.01 4.69 -42.18
N GLU A 603 7.14 4.05 -41.85
CA GLU A 603 8.49 4.51 -42.20
C GLU A 603 8.65 4.94 -43.67
N PRO A 604 8.18 4.18 -44.69
CA PRO A 604 8.33 4.60 -46.09
C PRO A 604 7.56 5.88 -46.44
N TYR A 605 6.40 6.08 -45.80
CA TYR A 605 5.58 7.28 -45.98
C TYR A 605 6.23 8.49 -45.30
N LEU A 606 6.75 8.30 -44.08
CA LEU A 606 7.47 9.33 -43.33
C LEU A 606 8.75 9.77 -44.04
N LYS A 607 9.52 8.84 -44.62
CA LYS A 607 10.70 9.17 -45.44
C LYS A 607 10.33 9.96 -46.70
N ASN A 608 9.18 9.70 -47.31
CA ASN A 608 8.70 10.46 -48.47
C ASN A 608 8.27 11.89 -48.10
N LEU A 609 7.61 12.10 -46.95
CA LEU A 609 7.33 13.44 -46.44
C LEU A 609 8.61 14.25 -46.21
N GLN A 610 9.68 13.59 -45.77
CA GLN A 610 10.97 14.23 -45.49
C GLN A 610 11.79 14.54 -46.74
N ARG A 611 11.43 13.98 -47.91
CA ARG A 611 12.13 14.13 -49.19
C ARG A 611 11.57 15.21 -50.10
N CYS A 612 10.47 15.87 -49.73
CA CYS A 612 10.06 17.08 -50.43
C CYS A 612 11.13 18.17 -50.21
N PRO A 613 11.69 18.81 -51.26
CA PRO A 613 12.81 19.72 -51.08
C PRO A 613 12.40 20.90 -50.20
N GLN A 614 13.16 21.16 -49.14
CA GLN A 614 13.35 22.53 -48.68
C GLN A 614 13.97 23.27 -49.88
N ASN A 615 13.26 24.29 -50.38
CA ASN A 615 13.77 25.18 -51.42
C ASN A 615 15.21 25.59 -51.12
N ASP A 616 16.06 25.40 -52.12
CA ASP A 616 17.38 26.00 -52.21
C ASP A 616 17.27 27.52 -51.99
N THR A 617 17.67 28.01 -50.82
CA THR A 617 18.20 29.37 -50.73
C THR A 617 19.67 29.30 -51.11
N SER A 618 19.96 29.33 -52.41
CA SER A 618 21.24 29.83 -52.91
C SER A 618 21.02 31.22 -53.51
N SER A 619 21.80 32.16 -53.01
CA SER A 619 21.92 33.53 -53.50
C SER A 619 22.21 33.56 -55.00
N VAL A 620 21.25 34.01 -55.81
CA VAL A 620 21.52 34.57 -57.14
C VAL A 620 20.65 35.80 -57.34
N SER A 621 21.35 36.88 -57.66
CA SER A 621 20.89 38.25 -57.90
C SER A 621 19.84 38.37 -59.00
N ALA A 622 18.93 39.32 -58.79
CA ALA A 622 17.91 39.76 -59.73
C ALA A 622 18.48 40.19 -61.09
N ASN A 623 17.87 39.72 -62.18
CA ASN A 623 17.26 40.61 -63.18
C ASN A 623 16.46 39.85 -64.26
N GLU A 624 15.38 40.51 -64.65
CA GLU A 624 14.64 40.43 -65.94
C GLU A 624 13.60 39.31 -66.20
N LEU A 625 12.34 39.78 -66.10
CA LEU A 625 11.33 39.84 -67.17
C LEU A 625 10.71 38.52 -67.71
N ASN A 626 9.53 38.13 -67.22
CA ASN A 626 8.21 38.34 -67.87
C ASN A 626 7.11 37.40 -67.33
N GLN A 627 5.97 38.03 -67.00
CA GLN A 627 4.56 37.60 -67.05
C GLN A 627 4.24 36.14 -67.45
N ASN A 628 3.57 35.36 -66.58
CA ASN A 628 2.10 35.18 -66.57
C ASN A 628 1.63 33.93 -65.80
N VAL A 629 0.54 34.12 -65.03
CA VAL A 629 -0.56 33.16 -64.72
C VAL A 629 -0.33 32.07 -63.64
N SER A 630 -0.97 32.35 -62.50
CA SER A 630 -1.70 31.49 -61.55
C SER A 630 -1.92 29.99 -61.87
N ASN A 631 -1.64 29.10 -60.92
CA ASN A 631 -2.63 28.46 -60.03
C ASN A 631 -2.05 27.26 -59.26
N GLU A 632 -2.69 26.97 -58.12
CA GLU A 632 -2.55 25.79 -57.27
C GLU A 632 -2.46 24.47 -58.03
N GLU A 633 -1.51 23.59 -57.67
CA GLU A 633 -1.66 22.15 -57.94
C GLU A 633 -1.25 21.28 -56.75
N MET A 634 -2.32 20.77 -56.13
CA MET A 634 -2.44 19.53 -55.37
C MET A 634 -1.84 18.37 -56.17
N CYS A 635 -0.83 17.67 -55.62
CA CYS A 635 -0.27 16.48 -56.26
C CYS A 635 -1.34 15.38 -56.42
N GLN A 636 -1.82 15.20 -57.65
CA GLN A 636 -2.68 14.10 -58.05
C GLN A 636 -1.88 12.79 -58.17
N VAL A 637 -2.48 11.71 -57.68
CA VAL A 637 -2.08 10.32 -57.90
C VAL A 637 -2.80 9.84 -59.17
N LEU A 638 -2.05 9.46 -60.21
CA LEU A 638 -2.58 8.72 -61.37
C LEU A 638 -2.18 7.23 -61.28
N PRO A 639 -3.06 6.28 -61.63
CA PRO A 639 -2.76 4.86 -61.65
C PRO A 639 -2.24 4.44 -63.04
N ASN A 640 -1.11 3.73 -63.08
CA ASN A 640 -0.63 3.11 -64.33
C ASN A 640 -1.41 1.81 -64.61
N GLY A 641 -2.16 1.80 -65.72
CA GLY A 641 -2.62 0.62 -66.45
C GLY A 641 -1.80 0.41 -67.74
N PRO A 642 -1.98 -0.71 -68.46
CA PRO A 642 -0.91 -1.40 -69.18
C PRO A 642 -0.74 -0.96 -70.64
N GLU A 643 0.48 -1.01 -71.16
CA GLU A 643 0.75 -0.95 -72.61
C GLU A 643 1.49 -2.21 -73.09
N GLN A 644 0.92 -2.82 -74.13
CA GLN A 644 1.47 -3.92 -74.91
C GLN A 644 2.04 -3.36 -76.23
N ASN A 645 3.21 -3.89 -76.61
CA ASN A 645 3.75 -4.08 -77.97
C ASN A 645 4.10 -2.88 -78.86
N THR A 646 5.38 -2.72 -79.23
CA THR A 646 5.97 -3.31 -80.47
C THR A 646 7.43 -2.84 -80.74
N ASN A 647 8.19 -3.70 -81.42
CA ASN A 647 9.45 -3.46 -82.19
C ASN A 647 10.81 -3.61 -81.49
N ASN A 648 11.39 -4.82 -81.56
CA ASN A 648 12.61 -5.11 -82.37
C ASN A 648 13.12 -6.54 -82.11
N GLU A 649 12.58 -7.51 -82.87
CA GLU A 649 13.33 -8.69 -83.26
C GLU A 649 14.22 -8.31 -84.46
N SER A 650 15.48 -7.96 -84.21
CA SER A 650 16.58 -8.17 -85.16
C SER A 650 17.89 -7.69 -84.53
N LEU A 651 18.57 -8.57 -83.81
CA LEU A 651 20.01 -8.85 -83.99
C LEU A 651 20.46 -9.83 -82.90
N GLU A 652 20.87 -11.01 -83.35
CA GLU A 652 21.91 -11.85 -82.75
C GLU A 652 21.59 -12.44 -81.36
N MET A 653 20.92 -13.58 -81.19
CA MET A 653 21.01 -14.84 -81.94
C MET A 653 22.39 -15.10 -82.56
N ARG A 654 23.47 -14.89 -81.77
CA ARG A 654 24.85 -15.23 -82.18
C ARG A 654 25.78 -15.65 -81.03
N SER A 655 25.25 -16.33 -80.01
CA SER A 655 26.08 -16.90 -78.93
C SER A 655 25.75 -18.34 -78.53
N LEU A 656 24.86 -19.04 -79.26
CA LEU A 656 24.47 -20.43 -78.94
C LEU A 656 24.65 -21.44 -80.10
N LEU A 657 25.45 -21.11 -81.11
CA LEU A 657 25.79 -22.01 -82.23
C LEU A 657 27.32 -22.15 -82.46
N GLN A 658 28.12 -22.08 -81.40
CA GLN A 658 29.58 -22.22 -81.50
C GLN A 658 30.20 -23.31 -80.60
N THR A 659 29.44 -24.33 -80.24
CA THR A 659 29.96 -25.52 -79.53
C THR A 659 29.34 -26.82 -80.05
N GLN A 660 29.32 -27.02 -81.37
CA GLN A 660 29.23 -28.35 -81.97
C GLN A 660 29.64 -28.34 -83.45
N ASN A 661 30.96 -28.31 -83.71
CA ASN A 661 31.64 -28.92 -84.86
C ASN A 661 33.12 -28.49 -84.87
N ASN A 662 34.01 -29.38 -84.39
CA ASN A 662 35.25 -29.81 -85.08
C ASN A 662 36.16 -30.57 -84.11
N THR A 663 35.94 -31.88 -84.02
CA THR A 663 37.00 -32.87 -83.81
C THR A 663 37.49 -33.32 -85.19
N THR A 664 38.68 -32.85 -85.55
CA THR A 664 39.82 -33.64 -86.07
C THR A 664 41.08 -32.89 -85.67
#